data_AF-A0A5C2SL66-F1
#
_entry.id   AF-A0A5C2SL66-F1
#
_cell.length_a   1.000
_cell.length_b   1.000
_cell.length_c   1.000
_cell.angle_alpha   90.00
_cell.angle_beta   90.00
_cell.angle_gamma   90.00
#
_symmetry.space_group_name_H-M   'P 1'
#
loop_
_entity.id
_entity.type
_entity.pdbx_description
1 polymer ?
#
loop_
_entity_poly.entity_id
_entity_poly.type
_entity_poly.pdbx_seq_one_letter_code
_entity_poly.pdbx_strand_id
1 'polypeptide(L)'
;MYLVGVIPGPGKPKTDWEINHFLRPLVDELLQLWNSGIYYSRTSKYVGGRLVRCVLVPLVCDLPAARQVGGFGSYSAAYFCHMCNLRKEDMNELDMDKWGTRTCEDHREAAEAWKDMPSVAKRKSAFKLNSTRWSALLDLPYWDPIRFTVIDSMHNHYLGLLQDHCREIWGMNTEVDEEHQGAEEGLQAAAASETAVSESATSERAVSDIAASETSESSATTSDATHKKKRSRDDVSGAETALMVNRSAATTLDSRYNRDVFRILCEKFNLSTSGNKKDLIGRLITYPASGQTVTSHAPTPHDTATLATEPEPASGQAVTSNAPKSRPMLGKKTLRHIHTHLRDTQLPSWVNPVPTNVGTKSRGKLSADQWHVFCVVNLPIILIPLWYHKSQLHRERLDNYMDLVTEVVVGSLLEMSEPVIKIYEEAAFRYLHTAKRLYNISITPNQHNSLHIPSVLRLFGPLHAIRTFFSERMNLDLQSENTNMKFGELESTYMKQTCRAANFRVTLEDDRIRSQVEDLAEAFEESITEDRRGTRIRESTLLNTQPSHKSSSKPLKKLTLLDDCFRALIDYLNNKAGQEQFVDVRSMRRVPGTQQLANIGLKCPRIFCGGVSFLSASDSPRDSNIMFRSSTTSLPCPGRVLQIFKYSIWNAQGKPTESTYLYVAPLAPLSPQDAVHDPYRSYKYAGGEIYYDRYQPGIIVTPEDILSHFARTPMIMPGIQHPCVHVLTLDKVR
;
A
#
# COMPACT_ATOMS: atom_id res chain seq x y z
N MET A 1 -20.34 -5.11 2.94
CA MET A 1 -20.01 -5.54 1.56
C MET A 1 -20.91 -6.69 1.18
N TYR A 2 -21.39 -6.69 -0.07
CA TYR A 2 -22.29 -7.69 -0.64
C TYR A 2 -21.58 -8.33 -1.83
N LEU A 3 -21.33 -9.64 -1.76
CA LEU A 3 -20.78 -10.40 -2.88
C LEU A 3 -21.92 -10.72 -3.85
N VAL A 4 -21.85 -10.19 -5.07
CA VAL A 4 -22.90 -10.38 -6.09
C VAL A 4 -22.68 -11.66 -6.90
N GLY A 5 -21.43 -11.99 -7.19
CA GLY A 5 -21.10 -13.12 -8.05
C GLY A 5 -19.59 -13.36 -8.10
N VAL A 6 -19.22 -14.55 -8.58
CA VAL A 6 -17.84 -15.01 -8.70
C VAL A 6 -17.64 -15.48 -10.12
N ILE A 7 -16.62 -14.95 -10.80
CA ILE A 7 -16.22 -15.42 -12.13
C ILE A 7 -15.19 -16.54 -11.92
N PRO A 8 -15.45 -17.78 -12.36
CA PRO A 8 -14.53 -18.89 -12.15
C PRO A 8 -13.20 -18.66 -12.89
N GLY A 9 -12.09 -18.92 -12.18
CA GLY A 9 -10.75 -18.95 -12.78
C GLY A 9 -10.45 -20.27 -13.51
N PRO A 10 -9.19 -20.55 -13.89
CA PRO A 10 -7.98 -19.73 -13.67
C PRO A 10 -7.76 -18.64 -14.74
N GLY A 11 -8.51 -18.67 -15.84
CA GLY A 11 -8.41 -17.69 -16.92
C GLY A 11 -9.52 -16.63 -16.85
N LYS A 12 -9.28 -15.49 -17.49
CA LYS A 12 -10.34 -14.52 -17.79
C LYS A 12 -11.37 -15.13 -18.76
N PRO A 13 -12.62 -14.61 -18.82
CA PRO A 13 -13.56 -14.94 -19.88
C PRO A 13 -12.87 -14.90 -21.25
N LYS A 14 -13.00 -15.98 -22.03
CA LYS A 14 -12.21 -16.23 -23.25
C LYS A 14 -12.59 -15.28 -24.37
N THR A 15 -13.86 -14.87 -24.41
CA THR A 15 -14.36 -13.91 -25.38
C THR A 15 -14.82 -12.64 -24.70
N ASP A 16 -14.64 -11.52 -25.41
CA ASP A 16 -14.96 -10.17 -24.92
C ASP A 16 -16.43 -9.95 -24.52
N TRP A 17 -17.32 -10.89 -24.83
CA TRP A 17 -18.76 -10.85 -24.51
C TRP A 17 -19.19 -11.82 -23.40
N GLU A 18 -18.39 -12.82 -23.04
CA GLU A 18 -18.74 -13.81 -22.01
C GLU A 18 -18.99 -13.16 -20.64
N ILE A 19 -18.28 -12.05 -20.35
CA ILE A 19 -18.46 -11.29 -19.12
C ILE A 19 -19.91 -10.80 -18.93
N ASN A 20 -20.63 -10.54 -20.04
CA ASN A 20 -22.01 -10.09 -20.00
C ASN A 20 -22.96 -11.15 -19.44
N HIS A 21 -22.65 -12.45 -19.55
CA HIS A 21 -23.46 -13.50 -18.92
C HIS A 21 -23.40 -13.45 -17.41
N PHE A 22 -22.26 -13.03 -16.86
CA PHE A 22 -22.10 -12.85 -15.41
C PHE A 22 -22.72 -11.55 -14.91
N LEU A 23 -22.70 -10.50 -15.74
CA LEU A 23 -23.31 -9.21 -15.40
C LEU A 23 -24.84 -9.22 -15.52
N ARG A 24 -25.41 -10.06 -16.40
CA ARG A 24 -26.84 -10.02 -16.72
C ARG A 24 -27.76 -10.20 -15.50
N PRO A 25 -27.56 -11.20 -14.62
CA PRO A 25 -28.41 -11.36 -13.44
C PRO A 25 -28.40 -10.12 -12.53
N LEU A 26 -27.23 -9.51 -12.33
CA LEU A 26 -27.09 -8.27 -11.56
C LEU A 26 -27.86 -7.11 -12.22
N VAL A 27 -27.74 -6.96 -13.54
CA VAL A 27 -28.42 -5.89 -14.29
C VAL A 27 -29.94 -6.05 -14.21
N ASP A 28 -30.46 -7.27 -14.36
CA ASP A 28 -31.90 -7.54 -14.29
C ASP A 28 -32.47 -7.18 -12.90
N GLU A 29 -31.76 -7.52 -11.81
CA GLU A 29 -32.13 -7.13 -10.44
C GLU A 29 -32.06 -5.60 -10.23
N LEU A 30 -31.00 -4.95 -10.73
CA LEU A 30 -30.84 -3.49 -10.64
C LEU A 30 -31.93 -2.74 -11.41
N LEU A 31 -32.37 -3.26 -12.56
CA LEU A 31 -33.50 -2.69 -13.32
C LEU A 31 -34.80 -2.74 -12.52
N GLN A 32 -35.08 -3.86 -11.85
CA GLN A 32 -36.25 -3.97 -10.97
C GLN A 32 -36.14 -2.98 -9.80
N LEU A 33 -34.97 -2.91 -9.16
CA LEU A 33 -34.69 -1.99 -8.05
C LEU A 33 -34.78 -0.52 -8.46
N TRP A 34 -34.46 -0.18 -9.70
CA TRP A 34 -34.55 1.17 -10.24
C TRP A 34 -35.98 1.57 -10.61
N ASN A 35 -36.67 0.76 -11.41
CA ASN A 35 -37.96 1.11 -12.00
C ASN A 35 -39.09 1.11 -10.95
N SER A 36 -39.31 -0.03 -10.30
CA SER A 36 -40.35 -0.18 -9.28
C SER A 36 -39.80 -0.05 -7.86
N GLY A 37 -38.56 -0.51 -7.64
CA GLY A 37 -38.06 -0.85 -6.32
C GLY A 37 -38.59 -2.21 -5.83
N ILE A 38 -38.02 -2.69 -4.73
CA ILE A 38 -38.44 -3.93 -4.04
C ILE A 38 -38.96 -3.55 -2.66
N TYR A 39 -40.21 -3.92 -2.35
CA TYR A 39 -40.79 -3.71 -1.03
C TYR A 39 -40.49 -4.90 -0.13
N TYR A 40 -39.63 -4.70 0.87
CA TYR A 40 -39.38 -5.68 1.90
C TYR A 40 -40.45 -5.58 2.97
N SER A 41 -41.17 -6.67 3.24
CA SER A 41 -42.24 -6.70 4.25
C SER A 41 -41.76 -6.42 5.67
N ARG A 42 -40.47 -6.65 5.94
CA ARG A 42 -39.81 -6.37 7.22
C ARG A 42 -38.31 -6.18 7.02
N THR A 43 -37.71 -5.24 7.74
CA THR A 43 -36.25 -5.10 7.87
C THR A 43 -35.88 -4.94 9.35
N SER A 44 -34.60 -5.11 9.70
CA SER A 44 -34.13 -5.00 11.11
C SER A 44 -34.57 -3.70 11.79
N LYS A 45 -34.47 -2.55 11.09
CA LYS A 45 -34.85 -1.23 11.62
C LYS A 45 -36.31 -0.84 11.35
N TYR A 46 -37.02 -1.55 10.48
CA TYR A 46 -38.38 -1.19 10.06
C TYR A 46 -39.28 -2.43 10.03
N VAL A 47 -40.01 -2.64 11.13
CA VAL A 47 -40.90 -3.81 11.32
C VAL A 47 -42.05 -3.82 10.30
N GLY A 48 -42.58 -2.64 9.95
CA GLY A 48 -43.63 -2.47 8.93
C GLY A 48 -43.11 -2.48 7.50
N GLY A 49 -41.87 -2.90 7.26
CA GLY A 49 -41.29 -3.00 5.94
C GLY A 49 -40.77 -1.68 5.36
N ARG A 50 -40.15 -1.76 4.18
CA ARG A 50 -39.62 -0.60 3.46
C ARG A 50 -39.47 -0.87 1.96
N LEU A 51 -39.83 0.11 1.14
CA LEU A 51 -39.46 0.14 -0.28
C LEU A 51 -37.98 0.48 -0.40
N VAL A 52 -37.22 -0.36 -1.08
CA VAL A 52 -35.80 -0.17 -1.35
C VAL A 52 -35.60 -0.01 -2.85
N ARG A 53 -34.80 0.99 -3.21
CA ARG A 53 -34.30 1.21 -4.57
C ARG A 53 -32.78 1.25 -4.53
N CYS A 54 -32.15 0.76 -5.59
CA CYS A 54 -30.70 0.69 -5.71
C CYS A 54 -30.25 1.27 -7.04
N VAL A 55 -29.05 1.81 -7.05
CA VAL A 55 -28.37 2.36 -8.21
C VAL A 55 -26.92 1.87 -8.18
N LEU A 56 -26.40 1.48 -9.33
CA LEU A 56 -24.98 1.14 -9.49
C LEU A 56 -24.23 2.39 -9.97
N VAL A 57 -23.34 2.89 -9.14
CA VAL A 57 -22.29 3.85 -9.53
C VAL A 57 -20.97 3.26 -9.09
N PRO A 58 -19.91 4.04 -8.85
CA PRO A 58 -18.73 3.89 -9.68
C PRO A 58 -18.27 2.43 -9.85
N LEU A 59 -18.01 2.03 -11.08
CA LEU A 59 -17.23 0.83 -11.38
C LEU A 59 -15.79 1.08 -10.96
N VAL A 60 -15.42 0.54 -9.79
CA VAL A 60 -14.08 0.61 -9.20
C VAL A 60 -13.35 -0.71 -9.44
N CYS A 61 -12.36 -0.71 -10.33
CA CYS A 61 -11.53 -1.86 -10.61
C CYS A 61 -10.22 -1.44 -11.30
N ASP A 62 -9.29 -2.38 -11.47
CA ASP A 62 -8.08 -2.13 -12.24
C ASP A 62 -8.39 -1.82 -13.72
N LEU A 63 -7.41 -1.27 -14.44
CA LEU A 63 -7.62 -0.83 -15.81
C LEU A 63 -8.09 -1.99 -16.73
N PRO A 64 -7.47 -3.20 -16.72
CA PRO A 64 -7.97 -4.33 -17.51
C PRO A 64 -9.42 -4.71 -17.22
N ALA A 65 -9.84 -4.82 -15.96
CA ALA A 65 -11.21 -5.13 -15.60
C ALA A 65 -12.18 -4.01 -16.00
N ALA A 66 -11.77 -2.75 -15.83
CA ALA A 66 -12.57 -1.58 -16.25
C ALA A 66 -12.84 -1.62 -17.75
N ARG A 67 -11.82 -2.00 -18.54
CA ARG A 67 -11.99 -2.18 -19.99
C ARG A 67 -12.94 -3.31 -20.30
N GLN A 68 -12.84 -4.44 -19.60
CA GLN A 68 -13.71 -5.60 -19.80
C GLN A 68 -15.17 -5.30 -19.49
N VAL A 69 -15.44 -4.88 -18.25
CA VAL A 69 -16.79 -4.62 -17.72
C VAL A 69 -17.43 -3.40 -18.39
N GLY A 70 -16.66 -2.34 -18.65
CA GLY A 70 -17.15 -1.10 -19.28
C GLY A 70 -17.29 -1.16 -20.81
N GLY A 71 -16.92 -2.27 -21.46
CA GLY A 71 -17.04 -2.40 -22.92
C GLY A 71 -16.01 -1.61 -23.74
N PHE A 72 -14.85 -1.28 -23.15
CA PHE A 72 -13.82 -0.46 -23.79
C PHE A 72 -12.67 -1.29 -24.39
N GLY A 73 -11.96 -0.67 -25.33
CA GLY A 73 -10.67 -1.11 -25.86
C GLY A 73 -9.60 -1.26 -24.79
N SER A 74 -8.65 -2.19 -25.00
CA SER A 74 -7.44 -2.28 -24.21
C SER A 74 -6.52 -1.08 -24.47
N TYR A 75 -5.41 -0.98 -23.71
CA TYR A 75 -4.38 0.03 -23.95
C TYR A 75 -3.75 -0.04 -25.35
N SER A 76 -3.89 -1.16 -26.04
CA SER A 76 -3.34 -1.36 -27.38
C SER A 76 -4.30 -1.00 -28.51
N ALA A 77 -5.57 -0.72 -28.20
CA ALA A 77 -6.62 -0.38 -29.16
C ALA A 77 -6.44 1.01 -29.79
N ALA A 78 -7.19 1.30 -30.84
CA ALA A 78 -7.12 2.59 -31.55
C ALA A 78 -7.50 3.76 -30.62
N TYR A 79 -8.60 3.61 -29.88
CA TYR A 79 -8.97 4.48 -28.77
C TYR A 79 -8.68 3.76 -27.45
N PHE A 80 -7.61 4.17 -26.80
CA PHE A 80 -7.09 3.55 -25.57
C PHE A 80 -7.69 4.16 -24.30
N CYS A 81 -8.19 5.39 -24.37
CA CYS A 81 -8.81 6.11 -23.26
C CYS A 81 -10.33 5.91 -23.27
N HIS A 82 -10.95 5.82 -22.08
CA HIS A 82 -12.41 5.75 -21.99
C HIS A 82 -13.06 7.14 -21.88
N MET A 83 -12.29 8.18 -21.57
CA MET A 83 -12.80 9.53 -21.31
C MET A 83 -12.62 10.50 -22.49
N CYS A 84 -11.68 10.23 -23.38
CA CYS A 84 -11.39 11.11 -24.53
C CYS A 84 -11.30 10.34 -25.85
N ASN A 85 -11.29 11.09 -26.95
CA ASN A 85 -11.20 10.57 -28.32
C ASN A 85 -9.77 10.59 -28.88
N LEU A 86 -8.75 10.76 -28.04
CA LEU A 86 -7.36 10.72 -28.48
C LEU A 86 -7.01 9.31 -28.99
N ARG A 87 -6.43 9.24 -30.20
CA ARG A 87 -5.97 7.97 -30.77
C ARG A 87 -4.63 7.57 -30.14
N LYS A 88 -4.37 6.27 -30.10
CA LYS A 88 -3.12 5.71 -29.54
C LYS A 88 -1.85 6.22 -30.23
N GLU A 89 -1.92 6.47 -31.54
CA GLU A 89 -0.81 7.05 -32.31
C GLU A 89 -0.45 8.47 -31.85
N ASP A 90 -1.44 9.21 -31.34
CA ASP A 90 -1.30 10.59 -30.86
C ASP A 90 -1.10 10.66 -29.33
N MET A 91 -0.82 9.53 -28.65
CA MET A 91 -0.74 9.45 -27.18
C MET A 91 0.29 10.42 -26.55
N ASN A 92 1.24 10.93 -27.34
CA ASN A 92 2.22 11.93 -26.91
C ASN A 92 1.70 13.38 -26.94
N GLU A 93 0.48 13.63 -27.40
CA GLU A 93 -0.18 14.94 -27.34
C GLU A 93 -0.65 15.22 -25.91
N LEU A 94 -0.15 16.31 -25.33
CA LEU A 94 -0.46 16.73 -23.95
C LEU A 94 -1.43 17.91 -23.90
N ASP A 95 -1.72 18.52 -25.05
CA ASP A 95 -2.73 19.55 -25.20
C ASP A 95 -4.13 18.92 -25.15
N MET A 96 -4.75 18.96 -23.96
CA MET A 96 -6.02 18.30 -23.67
C MET A 96 -7.18 18.84 -24.51
N ASP A 97 -7.10 20.07 -25.01
CA ASP A 97 -8.13 20.68 -25.85
C ASP A 97 -8.25 19.95 -27.21
N LYS A 98 -7.18 19.28 -27.66
CA LYS A 98 -7.16 18.50 -28.90
C LYS A 98 -7.67 17.07 -28.75
N TRP A 99 -7.86 16.58 -27.52
CA TRP A 99 -8.17 15.16 -27.30
C TRP A 99 -9.60 14.81 -27.72
N GLY A 100 -10.50 15.80 -27.69
CA GLY A 100 -11.93 15.59 -27.83
C GLY A 100 -12.53 14.81 -26.65
N THR A 101 -13.79 15.09 -26.33
CA THR A 101 -14.49 14.40 -25.24
C THR A 101 -15.31 13.25 -25.78
N ARG A 102 -15.26 12.10 -25.09
CA ARG A 102 -16.13 10.98 -25.40
C ARG A 102 -17.46 11.15 -24.67
N THR A 103 -18.58 10.96 -25.36
CA THR A 103 -19.93 11.09 -24.77
C THR A 103 -20.54 9.73 -24.47
N CYS A 104 -21.54 9.69 -23.58
CA CYS A 104 -22.30 8.48 -23.27
C CYS A 104 -23.13 8.05 -24.49
N GLU A 105 -23.69 9.03 -25.20
CA GLU A 105 -24.50 8.88 -26.40
C GLU A 105 -23.69 8.18 -27.51
N ASP A 106 -22.54 8.73 -27.88
CA ASP A 106 -21.68 8.14 -28.92
C ASP A 106 -21.20 6.74 -28.53
N HIS A 107 -20.93 6.52 -27.22
CA HIS A 107 -20.54 5.21 -26.72
C HIS A 107 -21.69 4.20 -26.87
N ARG A 108 -22.92 4.56 -26.49
CA ARG A 108 -24.11 3.72 -26.61
C ARG A 108 -24.37 3.36 -28.06
N GLU A 109 -24.37 4.35 -28.96
CA GLU A 109 -24.56 4.11 -30.40
C GLU A 109 -23.52 3.13 -30.96
N ALA A 110 -22.23 3.34 -30.65
CA ALA A 110 -21.17 2.44 -31.11
C ALA A 110 -21.29 1.02 -30.50
N ALA A 111 -21.74 0.91 -29.25
CA ALA A 111 -21.93 -0.34 -28.56
C ALA A 111 -23.15 -1.13 -29.08
N GLU A 112 -24.29 -0.46 -29.30
CA GLU A 112 -25.49 -1.03 -29.95
C GLU A 112 -25.15 -1.52 -31.36
N ALA A 113 -24.49 -0.68 -32.16
CA ALA A 113 -24.07 -1.06 -33.51
C ALA A 113 -23.15 -2.29 -33.49
N TRP A 114 -22.26 -2.41 -32.50
CA TRP A 114 -21.43 -3.61 -32.30
C TRP A 114 -22.27 -4.84 -31.91
N LYS A 115 -23.25 -4.69 -31.02
CA LYS A 115 -24.15 -5.78 -30.58
C LYS A 115 -24.93 -6.37 -31.75
N ASP A 116 -25.47 -5.50 -32.59
CA ASP A 116 -26.35 -5.84 -33.71
C ASP A 116 -25.61 -6.39 -34.93
N MET A 117 -24.27 -6.38 -34.93
CA MET A 117 -23.49 -6.99 -36.02
C MET A 117 -23.79 -8.49 -36.15
N PRO A 118 -24.07 -8.97 -37.38
CA PRO A 118 -24.59 -10.33 -37.61
C PRO A 118 -23.54 -11.44 -37.51
N SER A 119 -22.25 -11.09 -37.39
CA SER A 119 -21.18 -12.09 -37.29
C SER A 119 -20.05 -11.65 -36.36
N VAL A 120 -19.37 -12.64 -35.76
CA VAL A 120 -18.20 -12.44 -34.90
C VAL A 120 -17.09 -11.69 -35.65
N ALA A 121 -16.90 -11.97 -36.94
CA ALA A 121 -15.92 -11.26 -37.77
C ALA A 121 -16.25 -9.76 -37.92
N LYS A 122 -17.52 -9.41 -38.17
CA LYS A 122 -17.95 -8.01 -38.26
C LYS A 122 -17.83 -7.30 -36.91
N ARG A 123 -18.16 -7.97 -35.80
CA ARG A 123 -17.93 -7.46 -34.43
C ARG A 123 -16.46 -7.16 -34.16
N LYS A 124 -15.55 -8.05 -34.55
CA LYS A 124 -14.10 -7.82 -34.43
C LYS A 124 -13.65 -6.61 -35.25
N SER A 125 -14.14 -6.45 -36.47
CA SER A 125 -13.83 -5.28 -37.32
C SER A 125 -14.38 -3.98 -36.74
N ALA A 126 -15.62 -3.97 -36.27
CA ALA A 126 -16.24 -2.81 -35.62
C ALA A 126 -15.49 -2.41 -34.33
N PHE A 127 -15.10 -3.41 -33.52
CA PHE A 127 -14.28 -3.17 -32.34
C PHE A 127 -12.90 -2.62 -32.69
N LYS A 128 -12.25 -3.09 -33.77
CA LYS A 128 -10.96 -2.55 -34.21
C LYS A 128 -11.05 -1.07 -34.61
N LEU A 129 -12.18 -0.65 -35.18
CA LEU A 129 -12.43 0.73 -35.59
C LEU A 129 -12.74 1.63 -34.38
N ASN A 130 -13.74 1.26 -33.58
CA ASN A 130 -14.31 2.12 -32.54
C ASN A 130 -13.75 1.83 -31.14
N SER A 131 -12.99 0.74 -30.96
CA SER A 131 -12.47 0.28 -29.66
C SER A 131 -13.57 0.19 -28.58
N THR A 132 -14.76 -0.24 -29.00
CA THR A 132 -15.99 -0.23 -28.20
C THR A 132 -16.79 -1.49 -28.48
N ARG A 133 -17.37 -2.06 -27.44
CA ARG A 133 -18.26 -3.21 -27.49
C ARG A 133 -19.37 -3.06 -26.47
N TRP A 134 -20.45 -3.80 -26.68
CA TRP A 134 -21.58 -3.77 -25.78
C TRP A 134 -21.28 -4.43 -24.43
N SER A 135 -21.67 -3.72 -23.37
CA SER A 135 -21.69 -4.20 -21.99
C SER A 135 -23.14 -4.26 -21.50
N ALA A 136 -23.48 -5.30 -20.74
CA ALA A 136 -24.80 -5.43 -20.11
C ALA A 136 -25.13 -4.24 -19.20
N LEU A 137 -24.14 -3.53 -18.67
CA LEU A 137 -24.37 -2.32 -17.86
C LEU A 137 -25.06 -1.20 -18.65
N LEU A 138 -24.95 -1.17 -19.98
CA LEU A 138 -25.63 -0.18 -20.83
C LEU A 138 -27.16 -0.34 -20.83
N ASP A 139 -27.67 -1.52 -20.46
CA ASP A 139 -29.11 -1.73 -20.32
C ASP A 139 -29.68 -0.93 -19.12
N LEU A 140 -28.85 -0.48 -18.18
CA LEU A 140 -29.25 0.42 -17.09
C LEU A 140 -29.47 1.85 -17.64
N PRO A 141 -30.67 2.44 -17.48
CA PRO A 141 -30.99 3.74 -18.09
C PRO A 141 -30.14 4.90 -17.59
N TYR A 142 -29.70 4.83 -16.34
CA TYR A 142 -28.90 5.87 -15.69
C TYR A 142 -27.39 5.68 -15.88
N TRP A 143 -26.95 4.53 -16.41
CA TRP A 143 -25.52 4.19 -16.44
C TRP A 143 -24.79 5.01 -17.52
N ASP A 144 -23.81 5.80 -17.08
CA ASP A 144 -22.88 6.50 -17.95
C ASP A 144 -21.51 5.83 -17.85
N PRO A 145 -21.07 5.06 -18.88
CA PRO A 145 -19.80 4.34 -18.83
C PRO A 145 -18.59 5.27 -18.83
N ILE A 146 -18.73 6.52 -19.32
CA ILE A 146 -17.65 7.51 -19.38
C ILE A 146 -17.43 8.14 -18.01
N ARG A 147 -18.52 8.47 -17.31
CA ARG A 147 -18.48 9.12 -15.99
C ARG A 147 -18.37 8.14 -14.83
N PHE A 148 -18.95 6.96 -14.94
CA PHE A 148 -19.06 6.01 -13.83
C PHE A 148 -18.00 4.91 -13.84
N THR A 149 -17.12 4.87 -14.84
CA THR A 149 -15.89 4.06 -14.79
C THR A 149 -14.80 4.90 -14.16
N VAL A 150 -14.31 4.54 -12.96
CA VAL A 150 -13.27 5.33 -12.31
C VAL A 150 -11.87 4.88 -12.71
N ILE A 151 -10.93 5.82 -12.69
CA ILE A 151 -9.51 5.52 -12.79
C ILE A 151 -9.02 5.14 -11.41
N ASP A 152 -8.74 3.85 -11.19
CA ASP A 152 -8.19 3.41 -9.92
C ASP A 152 -6.81 4.02 -9.71
N SER A 153 -6.72 4.95 -8.77
CA SER A 153 -5.49 5.70 -8.52
C SER A 153 -4.43 4.88 -7.81
N MET A 154 -4.77 3.75 -7.18
CA MET A 154 -3.76 2.86 -6.60
C MET A 154 -2.92 2.23 -7.72
N HIS A 155 -3.56 1.60 -8.69
CA HIS A 155 -2.88 1.04 -9.86
C HIS A 155 -2.29 2.14 -10.74
N ASN A 156 -3.01 3.24 -10.95
CA ASN A 156 -2.54 4.32 -11.82
C ASN A 156 -1.35 5.07 -11.21
N HIS A 157 -1.47 5.63 -10.00
CA HIS A 157 -0.40 6.40 -9.39
C HIS A 157 0.76 5.51 -8.93
N TYR A 158 0.50 4.44 -8.18
CA TYR A 158 1.58 3.75 -7.47
C TYR A 158 2.30 2.74 -8.35
N LEU A 159 1.53 1.91 -9.05
CA LEU A 159 2.06 0.87 -9.93
C LEU A 159 2.27 1.35 -11.37
N GLY A 160 1.61 2.43 -11.77
CA GLY A 160 1.84 3.14 -13.03
C GLY A 160 2.90 4.21 -12.84
N LEU A 161 2.52 5.39 -12.38
CA LEU A 161 3.38 6.58 -12.44
C LEU A 161 4.65 6.45 -11.57
N LEU A 162 4.52 6.15 -10.28
CA LEU A 162 5.65 6.10 -9.35
C LEU A 162 6.64 4.99 -9.72
N GLN A 163 6.11 3.78 -9.99
CA GLN A 163 6.92 2.65 -10.41
C GLN A 163 7.62 2.91 -11.76
N ASP A 164 6.89 3.39 -12.77
CA ASP A 164 7.44 3.68 -14.11
C ASP A 164 8.52 4.77 -14.03
N HIS A 165 8.29 5.83 -13.23
CA HIS A 165 9.27 6.89 -13.07
C HIS A 165 10.57 6.39 -12.45
N CYS A 166 10.50 5.59 -11.39
CA CYS A 166 11.70 5.04 -10.78
C CYS A 166 12.40 4.01 -11.68
N ARG A 167 11.66 3.07 -12.29
CA ARG A 167 12.25 1.95 -13.03
C ARG A 167 12.66 2.32 -14.44
N GLU A 168 11.76 2.93 -15.20
CA GLU A 168 11.94 3.17 -16.63
C GLU A 168 12.61 4.52 -16.89
N ILE A 169 12.15 5.59 -16.22
CA ILE A 169 12.68 6.95 -16.45
C ILE A 169 14.02 7.14 -15.74
N TRP A 170 14.11 6.76 -14.47
CA TRP A 170 15.33 6.94 -13.68
C TRP A 170 16.29 5.74 -13.69
N GLY A 171 15.85 4.58 -14.19
CA GLY A 171 16.72 3.41 -14.40
C GLY A 171 17.11 2.68 -13.11
N MET A 172 16.15 2.26 -12.29
CA MET A 172 16.36 1.59 -10.98
C MET A 172 16.62 0.07 -11.06
N ASN A 173 17.36 -0.43 -12.06
CA ASN A 173 17.65 -1.87 -12.21
C ASN A 173 19.16 -2.14 -12.20
N THR A 174 19.81 -1.92 -11.06
CA THR A 174 21.27 -2.11 -10.94
C THR A 174 21.66 -3.25 -10.00
N GLU A 175 22.67 -4.02 -10.39
CA GLU A 175 23.39 -4.95 -9.49
C GLU A 175 24.17 -4.12 -8.48
N VAL A 176 23.64 -3.95 -7.27
CA VAL A 176 24.43 -3.46 -6.14
C VAL A 176 24.98 -4.70 -5.47
N ASP A 177 26.29 -4.91 -5.58
CA ASP A 177 26.96 -6.08 -4.98
C ASP A 177 26.84 -5.97 -3.44
N GLU A 178 26.34 -7.04 -2.80
CA GLU A 178 26.06 -7.12 -1.36
C GLU A 178 27.34 -7.25 -0.50
N GLU A 179 28.51 -6.87 -1.02
CA GLU A 179 29.80 -7.30 -0.45
C GLU A 179 30.25 -6.56 0.82
N HIS A 180 29.55 -5.55 1.35
CA HIS A 180 30.08 -4.76 2.49
C HIS A 180 29.13 -4.61 3.69
N GLN A 181 28.02 -5.33 3.77
CA GLN A 181 27.20 -5.34 5.00
C GLN A 181 27.75 -6.28 6.09
N GLY A 182 28.51 -7.32 5.73
CA GLY A 182 29.11 -8.24 6.70
C GLY A 182 30.31 -7.69 7.48
N ALA A 183 30.95 -6.62 7.01
CA ALA A 183 32.15 -6.07 7.64
C ALA A 183 31.86 -5.09 8.80
N GLU A 184 30.75 -4.34 8.74
CA GLU A 184 30.34 -3.43 9.82
C GLU A 184 29.60 -4.16 10.96
N GLU A 185 28.83 -5.21 10.66
CA GLU A 185 28.19 -6.05 11.69
C GLU A 185 29.22 -6.84 12.51
N GLY A 186 30.34 -7.26 11.88
CA GLY A 186 31.46 -7.89 12.59
C GLY A 186 32.26 -6.95 13.49
N LEU A 187 32.41 -5.67 13.12
CA LEU A 187 33.11 -4.67 13.93
C LEU A 187 32.29 -4.21 15.14
N GLN A 188 30.96 -4.13 15.01
CA GLN A 188 30.08 -3.78 16.14
C GLN A 188 29.91 -4.91 17.15
N ALA A 189 29.95 -6.17 16.71
CA ALA A 189 29.97 -7.33 17.62
C ALA A 189 31.27 -7.42 18.44
N ALA A 190 32.41 -7.04 17.85
CA ALA A 190 33.70 -7.01 18.56
C ALA A 190 33.77 -5.88 19.61
N ALA A 191 33.26 -4.69 19.29
CA ALA A 191 33.25 -3.55 20.22
C ALA A 191 32.30 -3.74 21.42
N ALA A 192 31.21 -4.50 21.25
CA ALA A 192 30.27 -4.84 22.32
C ALA A 192 30.79 -5.95 23.27
N SER A 193 31.78 -6.74 22.82
CA SER A 193 32.40 -7.80 23.60
C SER A 193 33.51 -7.27 24.54
N GLU A 194 34.20 -6.21 24.14
CA GLU A 194 35.29 -5.60 24.94
C GLU A 194 34.79 -4.68 26.07
N THR A 195 33.50 -4.34 26.13
CA THR A 195 32.93 -3.50 27.19
C THR A 195 32.32 -4.26 28.38
N ALA A 196 32.37 -5.60 28.37
CA ALA A 196 31.73 -6.45 29.40
C ALA A 196 32.70 -7.15 30.37
N VAL A 197 33.99 -6.80 30.36
CA VAL A 197 34.99 -7.40 31.28
C VAL A 197 35.63 -6.33 32.17
N SER A 198 34.85 -5.77 33.09
CA SER A 198 35.37 -5.22 34.35
C SER A 198 34.23 -4.99 35.34
N GLU A 199 34.14 -5.87 36.34
CA GLU A 199 33.47 -5.79 37.66
C GLU A 199 32.99 -7.21 38.01
N SER A 200 33.88 -8.07 38.51
CA SER A 200 34.09 -8.37 39.95
C SER A 200 32.82 -8.90 40.65
N ALA A 201 32.80 -9.94 41.47
CA ALA A 201 33.75 -10.92 41.97
C ALA A 201 32.95 -11.90 42.87
N THR A 202 33.45 -13.13 43.01
CA THR A 202 33.40 -13.99 44.22
C THR A 202 32.05 -14.30 44.91
N SER A 203 31.64 -15.58 44.94
CA SER A 203 31.82 -16.46 46.13
C SER A 203 31.25 -17.88 45.89
N GLU A 204 31.68 -18.81 46.73
CA GLU A 204 31.75 -20.26 46.57
C GLU A 204 30.56 -21.09 47.11
N ARG A 205 30.48 -22.34 46.59
CA ARG A 205 30.16 -23.65 47.25
C ARG A 205 28.73 -24.03 47.68
N ALA A 206 28.20 -25.10 47.03
CA ALA A 206 27.95 -26.48 47.54
C ALA A 206 26.79 -27.14 46.75
N VAL A 207 26.98 -28.19 45.90
CA VAL A 207 26.90 -29.65 46.18
C VAL A 207 25.57 -30.04 46.86
N SER A 208 24.71 -30.99 46.43
CA SER A 208 24.60 -31.99 45.36
C SER A 208 23.11 -32.43 45.30
N ASP A 209 22.62 -32.95 44.16
CA ASP A 209 22.08 -34.32 44.08
C ASP A 209 21.39 -34.63 42.74
N ILE A 210 21.68 -35.86 42.34
CA ILE A 210 21.42 -36.64 41.13
C ILE A 210 19.94 -36.94 40.91
N ALA A 211 19.45 -36.82 39.66
CA ALA A 211 18.71 -37.88 38.98
C ALA A 211 18.60 -37.59 37.47
N ALA A 212 19.11 -38.54 36.68
CA ALA A 212 19.17 -38.53 35.22
C ALA A 212 17.86 -39.05 34.60
N SER A 213 17.47 -38.47 33.45
CA SER A 213 17.12 -39.26 32.25
C SER A 213 17.09 -38.39 30.99
N GLU A 214 18.07 -38.66 30.11
CA GLU A 214 17.93 -38.81 28.65
C GLU A 214 17.62 -37.58 27.75
N THR A 215 18.72 -36.91 27.39
CA THR A 215 19.23 -36.70 26.02
C THR A 215 18.26 -36.66 24.81
N SER A 216 18.21 -35.52 24.10
CA SER A 216 18.85 -35.40 22.78
C SER A 216 18.86 -33.95 22.27
N GLU A 217 20.07 -33.39 22.28
CA GLU A 217 20.72 -32.48 21.33
C GLU A 217 19.89 -31.48 20.49
N SER A 218 20.00 -30.23 20.92
CA SER A 218 20.16 -29.10 20.01
C SER A 218 21.53 -29.14 19.30
N SER A 219 21.61 -28.68 18.06
CA SER A 219 22.41 -27.47 17.78
C SER A 219 22.20 -26.98 16.34
N ALA A 220 22.00 -25.67 16.28
CA ALA A 220 22.13 -24.87 15.10
C ALA A 220 23.58 -24.87 14.59
N THR A 221 23.76 -24.64 13.29
CA THR A 221 24.59 -23.49 12.86
C THR A 221 24.40 -23.17 11.38
N THR A 222 24.20 -21.88 11.19
CA THR A 222 24.33 -21.05 9.99
C THR A 222 25.64 -21.27 9.23
N SER A 223 25.60 -21.14 7.89
CA SER A 223 26.50 -20.23 7.18
C SER A 223 26.07 -20.04 5.71
N ASP A 224 26.58 -18.95 5.19
CA ASP A 224 26.06 -18.09 4.14
C ASP A 224 26.81 -18.28 2.80
N ALA A 225 26.20 -17.72 1.74
CA ALA A 225 26.79 -17.21 0.49
C ALA A 225 27.63 -18.12 -0.43
N THR A 226 27.22 -18.19 -1.71
CA THR A 226 28.01 -17.80 -2.92
C THR A 226 27.52 -18.44 -4.24
N HIS A 227 27.55 -17.64 -5.31
CA HIS A 227 27.71 -18.02 -6.72
C HIS A 227 26.64 -18.84 -7.48
N LYS A 228 25.66 -18.13 -8.05
CA LYS A 228 24.73 -18.62 -9.10
C LYS A 228 25.35 -18.94 -10.48
N LYS A 229 26.68 -18.95 -10.61
CA LYS A 229 27.38 -19.56 -11.77
C LYS A 229 27.90 -20.99 -11.50
N LYS A 230 27.79 -21.47 -10.25
CA LYS A 230 28.20 -22.83 -9.83
C LYS A 230 27.05 -23.84 -9.79
N ARG A 231 25.81 -23.38 -9.53
CA ARG A 231 24.60 -24.24 -9.40
C ARG A 231 24.34 -25.19 -10.57
N SER A 232 24.60 -24.78 -11.81
CA SER A 232 24.34 -25.66 -12.98
C SER A 232 25.18 -26.94 -12.99
N ARG A 233 26.39 -26.94 -12.42
CA ARG A 233 27.30 -28.11 -12.47
C ARG A 233 27.06 -29.05 -11.29
N ASP A 234 26.78 -28.48 -10.11
CA ASP A 234 26.46 -29.24 -8.90
C ASP A 234 25.06 -29.87 -8.99
N ASP A 235 24.08 -29.18 -9.59
CA ASP A 235 22.72 -29.72 -9.82
C ASP A 235 22.73 -30.88 -10.85
N VAL A 236 23.61 -30.83 -11.85
CA VAL A 236 23.79 -31.93 -12.83
C VAL A 236 24.45 -33.15 -12.17
N SER A 237 25.49 -32.95 -11.36
CA SER A 237 26.15 -34.03 -10.59
C SER A 237 25.22 -34.64 -9.55
N GLY A 238 24.40 -33.82 -8.88
CA GLY A 238 23.38 -34.27 -7.92
C GLY A 238 22.24 -35.04 -8.59
N ALA A 239 21.77 -34.57 -9.75
CA ALA A 239 20.75 -35.28 -10.53
C ALA A 239 21.27 -36.61 -11.12
N GLU A 240 22.53 -36.66 -11.55
CA GLU A 240 23.21 -37.89 -12.00
C GLU A 240 23.34 -38.92 -10.87
N THR A 241 23.78 -38.47 -9.69
CA THR A 241 23.90 -39.35 -8.50
C THR A 241 22.52 -39.88 -8.09
N ALA A 242 21.48 -39.05 -8.10
CA ALA A 242 20.11 -39.47 -7.80
C ALA A 242 19.57 -40.50 -8.82
N LEU A 243 19.91 -40.35 -10.11
CA LEU A 243 19.60 -41.33 -11.17
C LEU A 243 20.37 -42.64 -11.01
N MET A 244 21.56 -42.64 -10.40
CA MET A 244 22.32 -43.87 -10.13
C MET A 244 21.84 -44.60 -8.87
N VAL A 245 21.34 -43.87 -7.87
CA VAL A 245 20.91 -44.43 -6.58
C VAL A 245 19.46 -44.94 -6.62
N ASN A 246 18.54 -44.28 -7.33
CA ASN A 246 17.13 -44.69 -7.34
C ASN A 246 16.40 -44.33 -8.65
N ARG A 247 16.49 -45.22 -9.65
CA ARG A 247 15.95 -45.01 -11.01
C ARG A 247 14.42 -44.97 -11.10
N SER A 248 13.68 -45.45 -10.10
CA SER A 248 12.21 -45.54 -10.15
C SER A 248 11.48 -44.28 -9.66
N ALA A 249 12.19 -43.21 -9.28
CA ALA A 249 11.59 -42.02 -8.66
C ALA A 249 11.44 -40.81 -9.62
N ALA A 250 10.76 -41.00 -10.76
CA ALA A 250 10.54 -39.95 -11.77
C ALA A 250 9.89 -38.68 -11.20
N THR A 251 8.91 -38.83 -10.30
CA THR A 251 8.18 -37.72 -9.67
C THR A 251 9.08 -36.87 -8.76
N THR A 252 10.09 -37.50 -8.15
CA THR A 252 11.03 -36.87 -7.22
C THR A 252 12.12 -36.09 -7.94
N LEU A 253 12.51 -36.55 -9.13
CA LEU A 253 13.43 -35.84 -10.02
C LEU A 253 12.72 -34.65 -10.69
N ASP A 254 11.47 -34.82 -11.11
CA ASP A 254 10.68 -33.76 -11.75
C ASP A 254 10.42 -32.57 -10.82
N SER A 255 10.24 -32.79 -9.51
CA SER A 255 10.05 -31.67 -8.57
C SER A 255 11.34 -30.94 -8.19
N ARG A 256 12.51 -31.61 -8.23
CA ARG A 256 13.78 -31.06 -7.71
C ARG A 256 14.62 -30.30 -8.73
N TYR A 257 14.65 -30.74 -9.99
CA TYR A 257 15.58 -30.18 -10.99
C TYR A 257 14.82 -29.58 -12.18
N ASN A 258 15.41 -28.58 -12.84
CA ASN A 258 14.79 -27.91 -13.99
C ASN A 258 15.03 -28.69 -15.30
N ARG A 259 14.34 -28.30 -16.39
CA ARG A 259 14.46 -28.99 -17.70
C ARG A 259 15.89 -28.97 -18.25
N ASP A 260 16.64 -27.89 -18.02
CA ASP A 260 17.98 -27.73 -18.56
C ASP A 260 18.98 -28.70 -17.93
N VAL A 261 18.84 -29.04 -16.65
CA VAL A 261 19.65 -30.08 -15.99
C VAL A 261 19.45 -31.44 -16.66
N PHE A 262 18.20 -31.82 -16.97
CA PHE A 262 17.90 -33.07 -17.67
C PHE A 262 18.35 -33.05 -19.14
N ARG A 263 18.27 -31.88 -19.80
CA ARG A 263 18.81 -31.71 -21.16
C ARG A 263 20.32 -31.95 -21.19
N ILE A 264 21.06 -31.35 -20.25
CA ILE A 264 22.52 -31.53 -20.13
C ILE A 264 22.86 -33.00 -19.81
N LEU A 265 22.08 -33.68 -18.97
CA LEU A 265 22.26 -35.10 -18.69
C LEU A 265 21.98 -35.98 -19.92
N CYS A 266 20.92 -35.70 -20.67
CA CYS A 266 20.66 -36.39 -21.94
C CYS A 266 21.80 -36.17 -22.94
N GLU A 267 22.34 -34.95 -23.07
CA GLU A 267 23.53 -34.68 -23.88
C GLU A 267 24.74 -35.50 -23.39
N LYS A 268 24.95 -35.58 -22.06
CA LYS A 268 26.04 -36.35 -21.45
C LYS A 268 25.94 -37.86 -21.72
N PHE A 269 24.73 -38.41 -21.79
CA PHE A 269 24.47 -39.83 -22.09
C PHE A 269 24.19 -40.12 -23.59
N ASN A 270 24.40 -39.15 -24.49
CA ASN A 270 24.12 -39.26 -25.93
C ASN A 270 22.65 -39.64 -26.26
N LEU A 271 21.71 -39.12 -25.49
CA LEU A 271 20.27 -39.30 -25.69
C LEU A 271 19.64 -38.06 -26.36
N SER A 272 18.54 -38.26 -27.08
CA SER A 272 17.81 -37.14 -27.71
C SER A 272 17.34 -36.12 -26.68
N THR A 273 17.66 -34.85 -26.93
CA THR A 273 17.27 -33.68 -26.10
C THR A 273 15.91 -33.08 -26.48
N SER A 274 15.23 -33.67 -27.47
CA SER A 274 13.94 -33.19 -27.97
C SER A 274 12.78 -33.56 -27.04
N GLY A 275 11.76 -32.71 -26.94
CA GLY A 275 10.56 -32.97 -26.13
C GLY A 275 10.51 -32.21 -24.81
N ASN A 276 9.48 -32.50 -24.02
CA ASN A 276 9.20 -31.82 -22.76
C ASN A 276 10.03 -32.45 -21.61
N LYS A 277 9.94 -31.85 -20.42
CA LYS A 277 10.73 -32.27 -19.25
C LYS A 277 10.48 -33.73 -18.83
N LYS A 278 9.25 -34.22 -18.95
CA LYS A 278 8.90 -35.61 -18.62
C LYS A 278 9.46 -36.60 -19.63
N ASP A 279 9.52 -36.22 -20.90
CA ASP A 279 10.13 -37.03 -21.96
C ASP A 279 11.63 -37.24 -21.69
N LEU A 280 12.34 -36.19 -21.25
CA LEU A 280 13.76 -36.26 -20.90
C LEU A 280 14.01 -37.13 -19.67
N ILE A 281 13.20 -36.98 -18.61
CA ILE A 281 13.30 -37.79 -17.38
C ILE A 281 13.01 -39.27 -17.70
N GLY A 282 11.97 -39.54 -18.50
CA GLY A 282 11.61 -40.90 -18.93
C GLY A 282 12.77 -41.60 -19.63
N ARG A 283 13.45 -40.92 -20.57
CA ARG A 283 14.60 -41.47 -21.28
C ARG A 283 15.80 -41.77 -20.38
N LEU A 284 16.09 -40.88 -19.44
CA LEU A 284 17.19 -41.05 -18.47
C LEU A 284 16.96 -42.23 -17.52
N ILE A 285 15.70 -42.52 -17.17
CA ILE A 285 15.33 -43.66 -16.33
C ILE A 285 15.45 -44.98 -17.08
N THR A 286 15.05 -45.00 -18.36
CA THR A 286 15.11 -46.20 -19.22
C THR A 286 16.50 -46.51 -19.77
N TYR A 287 17.50 -45.64 -19.57
CA TYR A 287 18.85 -45.80 -20.13
C TYR A 287 19.68 -46.87 -19.36
N PRO A 288 20.11 -47.98 -19.98
CA PRO A 288 20.91 -49.01 -19.32
C PRO A 288 22.35 -48.53 -19.07
N ALA A 289 22.87 -48.65 -17.84
CA ALA A 289 24.27 -48.33 -17.56
C ALA A 289 25.16 -49.55 -17.86
N SER A 290 25.57 -49.73 -19.12
CA SER A 290 26.67 -50.65 -19.48
C SER A 290 27.24 -50.37 -20.89
N GLY A 291 28.52 -49.98 -20.92
CA GLY A 291 29.57 -50.27 -21.93
C GLY A 291 29.32 -50.21 -23.45
N GLN A 292 29.94 -49.20 -24.09
CA GLN A 292 30.55 -49.13 -25.46
C GLN A 292 29.94 -49.90 -26.66
N THR A 293 29.67 -49.21 -27.78
CA THR A 293 30.52 -49.17 -29.01
C THR A 293 29.88 -48.38 -30.17
N VAL A 294 30.73 -47.95 -31.10
CA VAL A 294 30.58 -46.98 -32.20
C VAL A 294 29.78 -47.54 -33.40
N THR A 295 29.02 -46.71 -34.14
CA THR A 295 29.11 -46.49 -35.62
C THR A 295 28.05 -45.54 -36.19
N SER A 296 28.44 -44.90 -37.29
CA SER A 296 27.84 -43.81 -38.08
C SER A 296 26.63 -44.16 -38.95
N HIS A 297 25.74 -43.20 -39.23
CA HIS A 297 25.36 -42.74 -40.59
C HIS A 297 24.22 -41.67 -40.57
N ALA A 298 24.37 -40.65 -41.42
CA ALA A 298 23.32 -39.75 -41.95
C ALA A 298 22.79 -40.35 -43.30
N PRO A 299 21.65 -39.92 -43.94
CA PRO A 299 21.08 -38.57 -44.01
C PRO A 299 19.52 -38.40 -44.01
N THR A 300 19.11 -37.11 -43.94
CA THR A 300 17.88 -36.31 -44.21
C THR A 300 16.73 -36.83 -45.13
N PRO A 301 15.63 -36.08 -45.39
CA PRO A 301 14.73 -35.21 -44.58
C PRO A 301 13.23 -35.54 -44.82
N HIS A 302 12.25 -34.92 -44.14
CA HIS A 302 10.95 -34.47 -44.72
C HIS A 302 10.01 -33.81 -43.68
N ASP A 303 9.75 -32.52 -43.92
CA ASP A 303 8.47 -31.78 -43.90
C ASP A 303 7.52 -31.79 -42.68
N THR A 304 7.70 -30.73 -41.90
CA THR A 304 6.71 -29.76 -41.38
C THR A 304 5.21 -29.97 -41.62
N ALA A 305 4.44 -29.97 -40.53
CA ALA A 305 3.16 -29.25 -40.42
C ALA A 305 2.88 -28.88 -38.94
N THR A 306 3.17 -27.63 -38.57
CA THR A 306 2.94 -27.05 -37.25
C THR A 306 1.67 -26.19 -37.28
N LEU A 307 0.66 -26.56 -36.49
CA LEU A 307 -0.44 -25.66 -36.12
C LEU A 307 0.05 -24.77 -34.96
N ALA A 308 0.07 -23.46 -35.21
CA ALA A 308 0.56 -22.44 -34.30
C ALA A 308 -0.40 -22.22 -33.12
N THR A 309 0.14 -22.37 -31.92
CA THR A 309 -0.44 -21.94 -30.64
C THR A 309 -0.04 -20.48 -30.40
N GLU A 310 -1.02 -19.58 -30.24
CA GLU A 310 -0.79 -18.20 -29.79
C GLU A 310 -0.53 -18.15 -28.27
N PRO A 311 0.33 -17.22 -27.77
CA PRO A 311 0.77 -17.19 -26.38
C PRO A 311 -0.09 -16.30 -25.45
N GLU A 312 -0.16 -16.77 -24.20
CA GLU A 312 -0.63 -16.12 -22.96
C GLU A 312 0.19 -14.86 -22.56
N PRO A 313 -0.37 -13.98 -21.69
CA PRO A 313 -0.07 -12.55 -21.69
C PRO A 313 1.25 -12.20 -21.00
N ALA A 314 2.11 -11.49 -21.73
CA ALA A 314 3.32 -10.87 -21.21
C ALA A 314 2.98 -9.60 -20.41
N SER A 315 3.62 -9.47 -19.24
CA SER A 315 4.00 -8.18 -18.66
C SER A 315 4.46 -7.22 -19.76
N GLY A 316 3.93 -6.00 -19.78
CA GLY A 316 4.23 -4.99 -20.79
C GLY A 316 5.71 -4.94 -21.15
N GLN A 317 6.04 -5.44 -22.35
CA GLN A 317 7.36 -5.25 -22.93
C GLN A 317 7.45 -3.78 -23.36
N ALA A 318 8.43 -3.09 -22.78
CA ALA A 318 8.87 -1.78 -23.19
C ALA A 318 9.13 -1.77 -24.71
N VAL A 319 8.52 -0.83 -25.40
CA VAL A 319 8.91 -0.48 -26.76
C VAL A 319 10.32 0.09 -26.66
N THR A 320 11.32 -0.69 -27.08
CA THR A 320 12.72 -0.27 -27.05
C THR A 320 12.95 0.79 -28.11
N SER A 321 12.89 2.07 -27.73
CA SER A 321 13.50 3.14 -28.50
C SER A 321 15.02 2.96 -28.45
N ASN A 322 15.65 2.69 -29.60
CA ASN A 322 17.11 2.63 -29.77
C ASN A 322 17.74 4.05 -29.67
N ALA A 323 17.54 4.72 -28.54
CA ALA A 323 18.29 5.92 -28.16
C ALA A 323 19.44 5.52 -27.22
N PRO A 324 20.62 6.17 -27.28
CA PRO A 324 21.73 5.87 -26.38
C PRO A 324 21.27 6.00 -24.92
N LYS A 325 21.39 4.89 -24.16
CA LYS A 325 20.90 4.82 -22.77
C LYS A 325 21.58 5.90 -21.92
N SER A 326 20.80 6.91 -21.52
CA SER A 326 21.26 7.90 -20.56
C SER A 326 21.69 7.21 -19.26
N ARG A 327 22.73 7.74 -18.60
CA ARG A 327 23.25 7.18 -17.35
C ARG A 327 22.11 7.09 -16.31
N PRO A 328 21.88 5.94 -15.65
CA PRO A 328 20.77 5.77 -14.72
C PRO A 328 20.89 6.76 -13.55
N MET A 329 19.79 7.48 -13.27
CA MET A 329 19.71 8.46 -12.19
C MET A 329 19.66 7.78 -10.82
N LEU A 330 18.87 6.69 -10.74
CA LEU A 330 18.91 5.74 -9.63
C LEU A 330 19.93 4.62 -9.91
N GLY A 331 21.14 5.01 -10.31
CA GLY A 331 22.26 4.08 -10.46
C GLY A 331 22.84 3.61 -9.12
N LYS A 332 23.84 2.71 -9.17
CA LYS A 332 24.47 2.08 -7.98
C LYS A 332 24.83 3.06 -6.85
N LYS A 333 25.42 4.23 -7.18
CA LYS A 333 25.84 5.24 -6.19
C LYS A 333 24.66 5.88 -5.46
N THR A 334 23.62 6.27 -6.21
CA THR A 334 22.41 6.90 -5.65
C THR A 334 21.64 5.88 -4.81
N LEU A 335 21.48 4.65 -5.30
CA LEU A 335 20.80 3.58 -4.55
C LEU A 335 21.52 3.23 -3.25
N ARG A 336 22.86 3.18 -3.25
CA ARG A 336 23.62 2.96 -2.02
C ARG A 336 23.38 4.07 -0.99
N HIS A 337 23.37 5.32 -1.44
CA HIS A 337 23.04 6.46 -0.57
C HIS A 337 21.61 6.35 -0.02
N ILE A 338 20.65 5.96 -0.85
CA ILE A 338 19.28 5.69 -0.41
C ILE A 338 19.28 4.58 0.65
N HIS A 339 19.91 3.44 0.40
CA HIS A 339 19.95 2.31 1.34
C HIS A 339 20.52 2.68 2.71
N THR A 340 21.56 3.51 2.74
CA THR A 340 22.14 4.03 3.99
C THR A 340 21.12 4.88 4.77
N HIS A 341 20.41 5.79 4.09
CA HIS A 341 19.53 6.75 4.76
C HIS A 341 18.09 6.28 4.97
N LEU A 342 17.70 5.11 4.43
CA LEU A 342 16.37 4.52 4.68
C LEU A 342 16.11 4.27 6.16
N ARG A 343 17.15 3.94 6.94
CA ARG A 343 17.04 3.59 8.37
C ARG A 343 16.93 4.81 9.28
N ASP A 344 17.31 5.99 8.79
CA ASP A 344 17.34 7.23 9.59
C ASP A 344 15.92 7.78 9.86
N THR A 345 14.96 7.39 9.02
CA THR A 345 13.57 7.87 9.10
C THR A 345 12.77 7.04 10.09
N GLN A 346 12.34 7.66 11.18
CA GLN A 346 11.41 7.07 12.13
C GLN A 346 9.98 7.14 11.59
N LEU A 347 9.48 6.01 11.10
CA LEU A 347 8.10 5.84 10.62
C LEU A 347 7.18 5.32 11.75
N PRO A 348 5.93 5.79 11.83
CA PRO A 348 4.92 5.21 12.72
C PRO A 348 4.69 3.71 12.46
N SER A 349 4.22 2.99 13.47
CA SER A 349 4.03 1.53 13.44
C SER A 349 3.10 1.00 12.36
N TRP A 350 2.16 1.84 11.91
CA TRP A 350 1.14 1.49 10.92
C TRP A 350 1.61 1.66 9.47
N VAL A 351 2.75 2.33 9.25
CA VAL A 351 3.38 2.47 7.93
C VAL A 351 4.28 1.27 7.68
N ASN A 352 4.05 0.56 6.57
CA ASN A 352 4.92 -0.55 6.20
C ASN A 352 6.26 -0.03 5.69
N PRO A 353 7.38 -0.36 6.34
CA PRO A 353 8.68 0.09 5.89
C PRO A 353 9.05 -0.56 4.55
N VAL A 354 9.78 0.19 3.74
CA VAL A 354 10.33 -0.29 2.48
C VAL A 354 11.54 -1.19 2.78
N PRO A 355 11.74 -2.28 2.02
CA PRO A 355 12.98 -3.04 2.04
C PRO A 355 14.25 -2.18 2.01
N THR A 356 15.21 -2.48 2.89
CA THR A 356 16.50 -1.77 2.94
C THR A 356 17.33 -1.90 1.67
N ASN A 357 17.13 -2.97 0.89
CA ASN A 357 17.79 -3.22 -0.40
C ASN A 357 16.85 -3.00 -1.60
N VAL A 358 15.93 -2.04 -1.51
CA VAL A 358 15.03 -1.66 -2.61
C VAL A 358 15.78 -1.35 -3.91
N GLY A 359 15.28 -1.85 -5.05
CA GLY A 359 15.90 -1.61 -6.36
C GLY A 359 17.04 -2.57 -6.73
N THR A 360 17.37 -3.55 -5.88
CA THR A 360 18.28 -4.65 -6.27
C THR A 360 17.54 -5.73 -7.06
N LYS A 361 18.26 -6.44 -7.94
CA LYS A 361 17.71 -7.59 -8.68
C LYS A 361 17.41 -8.81 -7.77
N SER A 362 18.02 -8.88 -6.59
CA SER A 362 17.82 -9.96 -5.61
C SER A 362 16.48 -9.85 -4.87
N ARG A 363 15.93 -8.64 -4.73
CA ARG A 363 14.66 -8.39 -4.04
C ARG A 363 13.50 -8.50 -5.03
N GLY A 364 12.45 -9.23 -4.64
CA GLY A 364 11.22 -9.38 -5.41
C GLY A 364 10.47 -8.06 -5.67
N LYS A 365 9.23 -8.15 -6.17
CA LYS A 365 8.40 -6.97 -6.44
C LYS A 365 8.01 -6.26 -5.14
N LEU A 366 8.05 -4.92 -5.14
CA LEU A 366 7.43 -4.11 -4.08
C LEU A 366 5.90 -4.16 -4.23
N SER A 367 5.18 -4.13 -3.10
CA SER A 367 3.73 -3.89 -3.10
C SER A 367 3.39 -2.44 -3.47
N ALA A 368 2.13 -2.16 -3.82
CA ALA A 368 1.67 -0.79 -4.10
C ALA A 368 1.89 0.16 -2.92
N ASP A 369 1.62 -0.29 -1.70
CA ASP A 369 1.87 0.46 -0.46
C ASP A 369 3.37 0.77 -0.26
N GLN A 370 4.24 -0.21 -0.53
CA GLN A 370 5.69 0.00 -0.48
C GLN A 370 6.19 0.98 -1.54
N TRP A 371 5.63 0.97 -2.76
CA TRP A 371 5.94 1.98 -3.78
C TRP A 371 5.54 3.37 -3.33
N HIS A 372 4.36 3.51 -2.75
CA HIS A 372 3.89 4.77 -2.20
C HIS A 372 4.84 5.28 -1.10
N VAL A 373 5.15 4.48 -0.09
CA VAL A 373 6.08 4.89 0.99
C VAL A 373 7.47 5.23 0.41
N PHE A 374 8.00 4.40 -0.49
CA PHE A 374 9.30 4.66 -1.09
C PHE A 374 9.35 6.00 -1.82
N CYS A 375 8.36 6.28 -2.67
CA CYS A 375 8.39 7.45 -3.54
C CYS A 375 7.81 8.72 -2.93
N VAL A 376 6.89 8.61 -1.97
CA VAL A 376 6.21 9.79 -1.38
C VAL A 376 6.84 10.19 -0.05
N VAL A 377 7.48 9.25 0.66
CA VAL A 377 8.13 9.51 1.94
C VAL A 377 9.64 9.49 1.78
N ASN A 378 10.20 8.33 1.40
CA ASN A 378 11.64 8.12 1.55
C ASN A 378 12.46 8.89 0.50
N LEU A 379 12.05 8.85 -0.77
CA LEU A 379 12.77 9.53 -1.84
C LEU A 379 12.76 11.06 -1.71
N PRO A 380 11.65 11.75 -1.38
CA PRO A 380 11.68 13.18 -1.10
C PRO A 380 12.64 13.55 0.03
N ILE A 381 12.58 12.81 1.16
CA ILE A 381 13.48 13.02 2.31
C ILE A 381 14.96 12.90 1.90
N ILE A 382 15.31 11.91 1.09
CA ILE A 382 16.71 11.61 0.76
C ILE A 382 17.22 12.43 -0.43
N LEU A 383 16.42 12.61 -1.48
CA LEU A 383 16.86 13.21 -2.74
C LEU A 383 16.86 14.73 -2.71
N ILE A 384 15.96 15.38 -1.95
CA ILE A 384 15.94 16.84 -1.84
C ILE A 384 17.30 17.38 -1.37
N PRO A 385 17.85 16.99 -0.20
CA PRO A 385 19.14 17.51 0.25
C PRO A 385 20.29 17.10 -0.69
N LEU A 386 20.20 15.92 -1.32
CA LEU A 386 21.23 15.42 -2.22
C LEU A 386 21.31 16.19 -3.55
N TRP A 387 20.18 16.65 -4.09
CA TRP A 387 20.10 17.19 -5.46
C TRP A 387 19.84 18.70 -5.52
N TYR A 388 19.21 19.29 -4.50
CA TYR A 388 18.74 20.68 -4.53
C TYR A 388 19.83 21.71 -4.86
N HIS A 389 21.03 21.55 -4.27
CA HIS A 389 22.18 22.44 -4.48
C HIS A 389 23.25 21.87 -5.42
N LYS A 390 23.02 20.70 -6.03
CA LYS A 390 24.07 19.95 -6.74
C LYS A 390 24.37 20.50 -8.13
N SER A 391 23.34 20.75 -8.94
CA SER A 391 23.42 21.46 -10.21
C SER A 391 22.02 21.83 -10.69
N GLN A 392 21.92 22.77 -11.65
CA GLN A 392 20.64 23.14 -12.25
C GLN A 392 19.89 21.94 -12.83
N LEU A 393 20.59 21.02 -13.53
CA LEU A 393 19.96 19.83 -14.07
C LEU A 393 19.43 18.87 -12.98
N HIS A 394 20.13 18.74 -11.85
CA HIS A 394 19.61 17.95 -10.72
C HIS A 394 18.39 18.63 -10.10
N ARG A 395 18.40 19.97 -10.05
CA ARG A 395 17.26 20.74 -9.56
C ARG A 395 16.03 20.57 -10.46
N GLU A 396 16.16 20.71 -11.77
CA GLU A 396 15.04 20.51 -12.71
C GLU A 396 14.46 19.08 -12.63
N ARG A 397 15.31 18.07 -12.43
CA ARG A 397 14.88 16.67 -12.22
C ARG A 397 14.15 16.47 -10.90
N LEU A 398 14.62 17.14 -9.85
CA LEU A 398 13.99 17.11 -8.54
C LEU A 398 12.63 17.82 -8.60
N ASP A 399 12.56 19.01 -9.21
CA ASP A 399 11.31 19.76 -9.40
C ASP A 399 10.28 18.92 -10.17
N ASN A 400 10.70 18.27 -11.27
CA ASN A 400 9.84 17.36 -12.02
C ASN A 400 9.30 16.21 -11.18
N TYR A 401 10.15 15.58 -10.36
CA TYR A 401 9.74 14.51 -9.49
C TYR A 401 8.79 14.99 -8.38
N MET A 402 9.04 16.17 -7.82
CA MET A 402 8.19 16.73 -6.78
C MET A 402 6.83 17.18 -7.30
N ASP A 403 6.69 17.53 -8.59
CA ASP A 403 5.38 17.68 -9.24
C ASP A 403 4.63 16.32 -9.26
N LEU A 404 5.30 15.22 -9.62
CA LEU A 404 4.70 13.87 -9.53
C LEU A 404 4.30 13.50 -8.09
N VAL A 405 5.17 13.74 -7.11
CA VAL A 405 4.83 13.46 -5.71
C VAL A 405 3.67 14.36 -5.25
N THR A 406 3.61 15.61 -5.70
CA THR A 406 2.50 16.52 -5.42
C THR A 406 1.19 16.01 -5.99
N GLU A 407 1.17 15.55 -7.25
CA GLU A 407 0.02 14.91 -7.89
C GLU A 407 -0.52 13.77 -7.02
N VAL A 408 0.36 12.85 -6.60
CA VAL A 408 -0.03 11.69 -5.79
C VAL A 408 -0.53 12.08 -4.40
N VAL A 409 0.16 13.01 -3.74
CA VAL A 409 -0.19 13.45 -2.38
C VAL A 409 -1.51 14.21 -2.36
N VAL A 410 -1.71 15.14 -3.30
CA VAL A 410 -2.92 15.96 -3.40
C VAL A 410 -4.12 15.10 -3.80
N GLY A 411 -3.95 14.19 -4.77
CA GLY A 411 -5.00 13.24 -5.13
C GLY A 411 -5.39 12.28 -4.01
N SER A 412 -4.54 12.14 -2.98
CA SER A 412 -4.75 11.24 -1.83
C SER A 412 -5.24 11.95 -0.56
N LEU A 413 -5.67 13.22 -0.66
CA LEU A 413 -6.27 13.95 0.45
C LEU A 413 -7.63 13.36 0.84
N LEU A 414 -8.02 13.54 2.11
CA LEU A 414 -9.31 13.08 2.63
C LEU A 414 -10.44 14.08 2.38
N GLU A 415 -10.09 15.33 2.12
CA GLU A 415 -11.01 16.40 1.76
C GLU A 415 -10.57 16.99 0.42
N MET A 416 -11.54 17.38 -0.41
CA MET A 416 -11.28 17.86 -1.76
C MET A 416 -12.08 19.12 -2.02
N SER A 417 -11.47 20.08 -2.71
CA SER A 417 -12.10 21.33 -3.13
C SER A 417 -11.56 21.74 -4.50
N GLU A 418 -12.26 22.59 -5.25
CA GLU A 418 -11.83 23.02 -6.58
C GLU A 418 -10.42 23.63 -6.60
N PRO A 419 -10.01 24.49 -5.64
CA PRO A 419 -8.62 24.97 -5.57
C PRO A 419 -7.59 23.84 -5.38
N VAL A 420 -7.93 22.81 -4.61
CA VAL A 420 -7.07 21.64 -4.39
C VAL A 420 -6.97 20.78 -5.66
N ILE A 421 -8.07 20.61 -6.39
CA ILE A 421 -8.09 19.90 -7.67
C ILE A 421 -7.21 20.61 -8.70
N LYS A 422 -7.22 21.95 -8.74
CA LYS A 422 -6.34 22.73 -9.61
C LYS A 422 -4.86 22.52 -9.31
N ILE A 423 -4.49 22.40 -8.04
CA ILE A 423 -3.09 22.07 -7.65
C ILE A 423 -2.69 20.72 -8.23
N TYR A 424 -3.58 19.73 -8.19
CA TYR A 424 -3.33 18.43 -8.83
C TYR A 424 -3.14 18.59 -10.34
N GLU A 425 -4.07 19.28 -11.02
CA GLU A 425 -4.05 19.47 -12.48
C GLU A 425 -2.75 20.09 -12.96
N GLU A 426 -2.35 21.18 -12.31
CA GLU A 426 -1.11 21.88 -12.64
C GLU A 426 0.12 21.01 -12.40
N ALA A 427 0.16 20.25 -11.30
CA ALA A 427 1.27 19.37 -10.98
C ALA A 427 1.39 18.22 -11.99
N ALA A 428 0.28 17.55 -12.32
CA ALA A 428 0.25 16.47 -13.30
C ALA A 428 0.70 16.95 -14.69
N PHE A 429 0.21 18.13 -15.12
CA PHE A 429 0.60 18.73 -16.40
C PHE A 429 2.08 19.11 -16.43
N ARG A 430 2.58 19.83 -15.40
CA ARG A 430 4.00 20.21 -15.31
C ARG A 430 4.92 18.99 -15.26
N TYR A 431 4.51 17.94 -14.54
CA TYR A 431 5.24 16.68 -14.47
C TYR A 431 5.43 16.08 -15.87
N LEU A 432 4.35 15.86 -16.64
CA LEU A 432 4.45 15.18 -17.93
C LEU A 432 5.15 16.05 -18.99
N HIS A 433 4.85 17.35 -19.03
CA HIS A 433 5.48 18.26 -19.97
C HIS A 433 7.00 18.35 -19.72
N THR A 434 7.40 18.46 -18.46
CA THR A 434 8.81 18.54 -18.08
C THR A 434 9.50 17.18 -18.24
N ALA A 435 8.83 16.06 -17.96
CA ALA A 435 9.41 14.73 -18.15
C ALA A 435 9.70 14.44 -19.64
N LYS A 436 8.79 14.83 -20.54
CA LYS A 436 8.99 14.73 -21.99
C LYS A 436 10.23 15.53 -22.44
N ARG A 437 10.40 16.75 -21.93
CA ARG A 437 11.57 17.60 -22.20
C ARG A 437 12.87 17.04 -21.61
N LEU A 438 12.86 16.62 -20.34
CA LEU A 438 14.06 16.23 -19.60
C LEU A 438 14.58 14.83 -19.95
N TYR A 439 13.67 13.90 -20.26
CA TYR A 439 13.99 12.48 -20.39
C TYR A 439 13.63 11.90 -21.76
N ASN A 440 12.99 12.69 -22.64
CA ASN A 440 12.54 12.25 -23.97
C ASN A 440 11.66 10.98 -23.90
N ILE A 441 10.73 10.94 -22.94
CA ILE A 441 9.82 9.81 -22.75
C ILE A 441 8.69 9.81 -23.78
N SER A 442 8.17 8.61 -24.06
CA SER A 442 6.84 8.46 -24.64
C SER A 442 5.81 8.33 -23.52
N ILE A 443 4.68 9.02 -23.66
CA ILE A 443 3.61 8.99 -22.66
C ILE A 443 2.99 7.59 -22.60
N THR A 444 2.79 7.07 -21.39
CA THR A 444 2.14 5.78 -21.16
C THR A 444 0.62 5.96 -20.95
N PRO A 445 -0.19 4.90 -21.12
CA PRO A 445 -1.62 4.97 -20.81
C PRO A 445 -1.90 5.41 -19.37
N ASN A 446 -1.05 5.03 -18.41
CA ASN A 446 -1.22 5.45 -17.02
C ASN A 446 -0.95 6.95 -16.85
N GLN A 447 0.12 7.47 -17.45
CA GLN A 447 0.42 8.91 -17.46
C GLN A 447 -0.70 9.72 -18.13
N HIS A 448 -1.24 9.25 -19.26
CA HIS A 448 -2.40 9.90 -19.88
C HIS A 448 -3.64 9.87 -18.97
N ASN A 449 -3.97 8.72 -18.38
CA ASN A 449 -5.11 8.59 -17.47
C ASN A 449 -4.99 9.50 -16.25
N SER A 450 -3.77 9.80 -15.77
CA SER A 450 -3.57 10.64 -14.60
C SER A 450 -4.04 12.09 -14.81
N LEU A 451 -4.02 12.57 -16.07
CA LEU A 451 -4.59 13.85 -16.47
C LEU A 451 -6.13 13.89 -16.45
N HIS A 452 -6.79 12.73 -16.40
CA HIS A 452 -8.26 12.62 -16.28
C HIS A 452 -8.75 12.43 -14.84
N ILE A 453 -7.87 12.14 -13.88
CA ILE A 453 -8.22 12.03 -12.45
C ILE A 453 -8.94 13.28 -11.89
N PRO A 454 -8.64 14.52 -12.31
CA PRO A 454 -9.39 15.71 -11.88
C PRO A 454 -10.90 15.60 -12.14
N SER A 455 -11.31 15.02 -13.27
CA SER A 455 -12.72 14.77 -13.59
C SER A 455 -13.35 13.79 -12.61
N VAL A 456 -12.59 12.76 -12.20
CA VAL A 456 -13.02 11.80 -11.17
C VAL A 456 -13.15 12.48 -9.81
N LEU A 457 -12.18 13.33 -9.44
CA LEU A 457 -12.20 14.11 -8.19
C LEU A 457 -13.41 15.04 -8.10
N ARG A 458 -13.78 15.71 -9.19
CA ARG A 458 -14.96 16.58 -9.25
C ARG A 458 -16.28 15.81 -9.13
N LEU A 459 -16.32 14.56 -9.61
CA LEU A 459 -17.55 13.77 -9.64
C LEU A 459 -17.78 12.96 -8.36
N PHE A 460 -16.74 12.35 -7.81
CA PHE A 460 -16.82 11.42 -6.69
C PHE A 460 -16.16 11.93 -5.41
N GLY A 461 -15.49 13.08 -5.47
CA GLY A 461 -14.72 13.60 -4.36
C GLY A 461 -13.37 12.87 -4.22
N PRO A 462 -12.82 12.81 -3.00
CA PRO A 462 -11.46 12.33 -2.81
C PRO A 462 -11.27 10.83 -3.10
N LEU A 463 -10.13 10.47 -3.71
CA LEU A 463 -9.90 9.16 -4.32
C LEU A 463 -9.91 7.99 -3.31
N HIS A 464 -9.71 8.26 -2.02
CA HIS A 464 -9.65 7.21 -1.00
C HIS A 464 -10.91 6.31 -0.96
N ALA A 465 -12.07 6.87 -1.26
CA ALA A 465 -13.35 6.14 -1.27
C ALA A 465 -13.53 5.23 -2.50
N ILE A 466 -12.74 5.44 -3.55
CA ILE A 466 -12.92 4.82 -4.88
C ILE A 466 -11.62 4.16 -5.40
N ARG A 467 -10.76 3.70 -4.48
CA ARG A 467 -9.55 2.91 -4.79
C ARG A 467 -9.78 1.41 -4.56
N THR A 468 -9.01 0.58 -5.25
CA THR A 468 -9.16 -0.88 -5.18
C THR A 468 -8.50 -1.57 -3.99
N PHE A 469 -7.89 -0.85 -3.03
CA PHE A 469 -7.28 -1.45 -1.84
C PHE A 469 -8.25 -2.36 -1.07
N PHE A 470 -9.49 -1.91 -0.90
CA PHE A 470 -10.53 -2.69 -0.23
C PHE A 470 -10.85 -3.96 -1.03
N SER A 471 -11.08 -3.86 -2.34
CA SER A 471 -11.40 -5.00 -3.20
C SER A 471 -10.24 -6.00 -3.31
N GLU A 472 -8.98 -5.54 -3.34
CA GLU A 472 -7.82 -6.45 -3.34
C GLU A 472 -7.71 -7.26 -2.06
N ARG A 473 -7.96 -6.63 -0.90
CA ARG A 473 -7.99 -7.36 0.36
C ARG A 473 -9.11 -8.40 0.37
N MET A 474 -10.29 -8.04 -0.13
CA MET A 474 -11.39 -8.99 -0.25
C MET A 474 -11.05 -10.15 -1.18
N ASN A 475 -10.31 -9.90 -2.27
CA ASN A 475 -9.80 -10.98 -3.11
C ASN A 475 -8.83 -11.89 -2.35
N LEU A 476 -7.93 -11.33 -1.53
CA LEU A 476 -7.02 -12.11 -0.70
C LEU A 476 -7.76 -12.92 0.38
N ASP A 477 -8.73 -12.32 1.05
CA ASP A 477 -9.56 -12.99 2.05
C ASP A 477 -10.30 -14.17 1.41
N LEU A 478 -10.95 -13.96 0.25
CA LEU A 478 -11.60 -15.02 -0.52
C LEU A 478 -10.61 -16.09 -1.00
N GLN A 479 -9.40 -15.73 -1.40
CA GLN A 479 -8.35 -16.68 -1.78
C GLN A 479 -7.84 -17.50 -0.59
N SER A 480 -7.91 -16.96 0.63
CA SER A 480 -7.47 -17.63 1.85
C SER A 480 -8.48 -18.67 2.37
N GLU A 481 -9.75 -18.55 1.95
CA GLU A 481 -10.78 -19.54 2.28
C GLU A 481 -10.39 -20.90 1.69
N ASN A 482 -10.45 -21.93 2.54
CA ASN A 482 -10.17 -23.28 2.10
C ASN A 482 -11.29 -23.76 1.18
N THR A 483 -11.03 -23.64 -0.11
CA THR A 483 -11.87 -24.23 -1.14
C THR A 483 -11.19 -25.52 -1.56
N ASN A 484 -11.92 -26.63 -1.58
CA ASN A 484 -11.45 -27.88 -2.15
C ASN A 484 -11.27 -27.78 -3.70
N MET A 485 -11.17 -26.56 -4.24
CA MET A 485 -11.01 -26.18 -5.64
C MET A 485 -12.03 -26.84 -6.59
N LYS A 486 -13.22 -27.16 -6.07
CA LYS A 486 -14.32 -27.74 -6.84
C LYS A 486 -15.15 -26.63 -7.48
N PHE A 487 -15.00 -26.46 -8.79
CA PHE A 487 -15.81 -25.55 -9.60
C PHE A 487 -17.31 -25.87 -9.45
N GLY A 488 -18.14 -24.83 -9.27
CA GLY A 488 -19.57 -24.96 -8.96
C GLY A 488 -19.88 -25.05 -7.45
N GLU A 489 -18.96 -25.58 -6.64
CA GLU A 489 -19.07 -25.57 -5.18
C GLU A 489 -18.34 -24.39 -4.54
N LEU A 490 -17.26 -23.93 -5.19
CA LEU A 490 -16.41 -22.83 -4.75
C LEU A 490 -17.16 -21.50 -4.66
N GLU A 491 -17.93 -21.16 -5.70
CA GLU A 491 -18.73 -19.94 -5.78
C GLU A 491 -19.83 -19.95 -4.70
N SER A 492 -20.48 -21.10 -4.52
CA SER A 492 -21.45 -21.31 -3.43
C SER A 492 -20.79 -21.17 -2.05
N THR A 493 -19.57 -21.64 -1.88
CA THR A 493 -18.83 -21.55 -0.61
C THR A 493 -18.52 -20.08 -0.28
N TYR A 494 -17.95 -19.33 -1.23
CA TYR A 494 -17.71 -17.90 -1.07
C TYR A 494 -18.98 -17.12 -0.75
N MET A 495 -20.06 -17.39 -1.46
CA MET A 495 -21.36 -16.75 -1.20
C MET A 495 -21.87 -17.07 0.21
N LYS A 496 -21.91 -18.35 0.59
CA LYS A 496 -22.40 -18.80 1.90
C LYS A 496 -21.58 -18.21 3.05
N GLN A 497 -20.25 -18.19 2.95
CA GLN A 497 -19.40 -17.63 4.00
C GLN A 497 -19.58 -16.11 4.11
N THR A 498 -19.64 -15.40 2.98
CA THR A 498 -19.90 -13.96 2.97
C THR A 498 -21.24 -13.63 3.64
N CYS A 499 -22.31 -14.36 3.29
CA CYS A 499 -23.62 -14.19 3.91
C CYS A 499 -23.62 -14.54 5.41
N ARG A 500 -22.97 -15.62 5.81
CA ARG A 500 -22.85 -16.01 7.24
C ARG A 500 -22.12 -14.94 8.04
N ALA A 501 -20.99 -14.45 7.54
CA ALA A 501 -20.23 -13.38 8.19
C ALA A 501 -21.04 -12.08 8.29
N ALA A 502 -21.79 -11.71 7.25
CA ALA A 502 -22.68 -10.55 7.29
C ALA A 502 -23.80 -10.71 8.32
N ASN A 503 -24.50 -11.85 8.32
CA ASN A 503 -25.58 -12.12 9.28
C ASN A 503 -25.06 -12.19 10.72
N PHE A 504 -23.88 -12.77 10.93
CA PHE A 504 -23.27 -12.84 12.25
C PHE A 504 -22.93 -11.45 12.80
N ARG A 505 -22.37 -10.55 11.98
CA ARG A 505 -22.13 -9.15 12.36
C ARG A 505 -23.42 -8.45 12.78
N VAL A 506 -24.48 -8.56 11.98
CA VAL A 506 -25.79 -7.96 12.31
C VAL A 506 -26.37 -8.56 13.60
N THR A 507 -26.13 -9.84 13.87
CA THR A 507 -26.58 -10.50 15.11
C THR A 507 -25.84 -9.95 16.33
N LEU A 508 -24.53 -9.67 16.21
CA LEU A 508 -23.73 -9.04 17.27
C LEU A 508 -24.06 -7.55 17.50
N GLU A 509 -24.75 -6.91 16.55
CA GLU A 509 -25.25 -5.54 16.68
C GLU A 509 -26.63 -5.47 17.37
N ASP A 510 -27.33 -6.58 17.60
CA ASP A 510 -28.60 -6.58 18.35
C ASP A 510 -28.32 -6.33 19.84
N ASP A 511 -28.85 -5.23 20.39
CA ASP A 511 -28.62 -4.80 21.79
C ASP A 511 -28.89 -5.90 22.83
N ARG A 512 -29.89 -6.77 22.58
CA ARG A 512 -30.26 -7.85 23.50
C ARG A 512 -29.25 -8.98 23.50
N ILE A 513 -28.59 -9.19 22.37
CA ILE A 513 -27.53 -10.20 22.21
C ILE A 513 -26.22 -9.60 22.69
N ARG A 514 -25.87 -8.40 22.21
CA ARG A 514 -24.62 -7.71 22.54
C ARG A 514 -24.40 -7.57 24.05
N SER A 515 -25.45 -7.22 24.80
CA SER A 515 -25.41 -7.13 26.27
C SER A 515 -25.13 -8.46 26.98
N GLN A 516 -25.35 -9.60 26.33
CA GLN A 516 -25.07 -10.93 26.88
C GLN A 516 -23.72 -11.50 26.43
N VAL A 517 -23.16 -10.99 25.32
CA VAL A 517 -21.91 -11.48 24.73
C VAL A 517 -20.88 -10.36 24.56
N GLU A 518 -20.85 -9.40 25.47
CA GLU A 518 -20.00 -8.20 25.38
C GLU A 518 -18.53 -8.58 25.19
N ASP A 519 -18.01 -9.52 25.98
CA ASP A 519 -16.64 -10.03 25.84
C ASP A 519 -16.34 -10.63 24.45
N LEU A 520 -17.31 -11.37 23.88
CA LEU A 520 -17.17 -11.96 22.54
C LEU A 520 -17.27 -10.89 21.45
N ALA A 521 -18.18 -9.92 21.61
CA ALA A 521 -18.32 -8.80 20.68
C ALA A 521 -17.05 -7.94 20.67
N GLU A 522 -16.49 -7.65 21.85
CA GLU A 522 -15.21 -6.97 22.00
C GLU A 522 -14.07 -7.79 21.36
N ALA A 523 -13.94 -9.08 21.66
CA ALA A 523 -12.90 -9.92 21.08
C ALA A 523 -13.05 -10.08 19.55
N PHE A 524 -14.29 -10.17 19.04
CA PHE A 524 -14.56 -10.24 17.61
C PHE A 524 -14.22 -8.91 16.91
N GLU A 525 -14.60 -7.78 17.50
CA GLU A 525 -14.18 -6.47 17.02
C GLU A 525 -12.67 -6.29 17.10
N GLU A 526 -12.01 -6.74 18.17
CA GLU A 526 -10.55 -6.74 18.30
C GLU A 526 -9.90 -7.58 17.20
N SER A 527 -10.34 -8.81 16.96
CA SER A 527 -9.77 -9.67 15.91
C SER A 527 -9.98 -9.12 14.48
N ILE A 528 -11.13 -8.51 14.20
CA ILE A 528 -11.38 -7.81 12.92
C ILE A 528 -10.51 -6.56 12.79
N THR A 529 -10.14 -5.94 13.92
CA THR A 529 -9.36 -4.70 13.97
C THR A 529 -7.88 -4.89 14.25
N GLU A 530 -7.41 -6.12 14.50
CA GLU A 530 -6.05 -6.43 14.91
C GLU A 530 -5.04 -6.28 13.76
N ASP A 531 -5.40 -6.62 12.52
CA ASP A 531 -4.47 -6.56 11.39
C ASP A 531 -4.72 -5.36 10.46
N ARG A 532 -4.42 -4.17 11.01
CA ARG A 532 -4.56 -2.84 10.38
C ARG A 532 -3.22 -2.26 9.87
N ARG A 533 -2.25 -3.09 9.50
CA ARG A 533 -0.97 -2.62 8.94
C ARG A 533 -1.14 -2.19 7.47
N GLY A 534 -0.61 -1.03 7.12
CA GLY A 534 -0.70 -0.46 5.77
C GLY A 534 -1.39 0.89 5.78
N THR A 535 -0.77 1.86 5.09
CA THR A 535 -1.08 3.30 5.22
C THR A 535 -2.54 3.62 4.89
N ARG A 536 -3.20 2.79 4.09
CA ARG A 536 -4.50 3.10 3.45
C ARG A 536 -5.61 2.07 3.68
N ILE A 537 -5.34 0.96 4.38
CA ILE A 537 -6.39 0.03 4.87
C ILE A 537 -7.39 0.80 5.76
N ARG A 538 -6.87 1.78 6.49
CA ARG A 538 -7.59 2.74 7.32
C ARG A 538 -8.74 3.46 6.60
N GLU A 539 -8.48 4.00 5.42
CA GLU A 539 -9.36 4.96 4.77
C GLU A 539 -10.62 4.30 4.21
N SER A 540 -10.49 3.06 3.75
CA SER A 540 -11.63 2.24 3.32
C SER A 540 -12.61 1.89 4.46
N THR A 541 -12.16 1.96 5.71
CA THR A 541 -12.97 1.62 6.90
C THR A 541 -13.63 2.82 7.58
N LEU A 542 -13.21 4.06 7.24
CA LEU A 542 -13.80 5.29 7.80
C LEU A 542 -15.29 5.44 7.47
N LEU A 543 -15.78 4.77 6.43
CA LEU A 543 -17.20 4.78 6.03
C LEU A 543 -18.14 4.10 7.04
N ASN A 544 -17.62 3.28 7.97
CA ASN A 544 -18.44 2.47 8.88
C ASN A 544 -18.16 2.69 10.38
N THR A 545 -17.13 3.44 10.76
CA THR A 545 -16.83 3.68 12.18
C THR A 545 -17.40 5.02 12.63
N GLN A 546 -18.54 4.97 13.32
CA GLN A 546 -18.84 5.95 14.37
C GLN A 546 -17.63 6.00 15.32
N PRO A 547 -17.23 7.16 15.85
CA PRO A 547 -16.21 7.24 16.88
C PRO A 547 -16.73 6.53 18.14
N SER A 548 -16.50 5.22 18.23
CA SER A 548 -16.73 4.49 19.46
C SER A 548 -15.68 5.00 20.46
N HIS A 549 -16.13 5.71 21.49
CA HIS A 549 -15.34 5.89 22.70
C HIS A 549 -15.10 4.51 23.29
N LYS A 550 -14.01 3.84 22.88
CA LYS A 550 -13.62 2.54 23.42
C LYS A 550 -13.26 2.75 24.90
N SER A 551 -14.18 2.41 25.79
CA SER A 551 -13.86 2.15 27.19
C SER A 551 -13.24 0.76 27.22
N SER A 552 -11.95 0.63 27.50
CA SER A 552 -11.40 -0.69 27.78
C SER A 552 -12.08 -1.25 29.04
N SER A 553 -12.55 -2.49 28.99
CA SER A 553 -13.15 -3.21 30.13
C SER A 553 -12.24 -3.31 31.37
N LYS A 554 -10.93 -3.06 31.23
CA LYS A 554 -9.98 -2.98 32.36
C LYS A 554 -9.92 -1.57 32.97
N PRO A 555 -9.98 -1.43 34.31
CA PRO A 555 -9.88 -0.14 34.98
C PRO A 555 -8.51 0.50 34.72
N LEU A 556 -8.52 1.78 34.32
CA LEU A 556 -7.30 2.55 34.07
C LEU A 556 -6.50 2.73 35.36
N LYS A 557 -5.18 2.61 35.26
CA LYS A 557 -4.27 2.77 36.40
C LYS A 557 -4.12 4.26 36.75
N LYS A 558 -4.03 4.57 38.05
CA LYS A 558 -3.67 5.93 38.51
C LYS A 558 -2.30 6.33 37.97
N LEU A 559 -2.17 7.58 37.55
CA LEU A 559 -0.95 8.18 37.02
C LEU A 559 -0.68 9.49 37.73
N THR A 560 0.52 9.65 38.27
CA THR A 560 1.01 10.94 38.71
C THR A 560 1.45 11.73 37.49
N LEU A 561 0.84 12.90 37.28
CA LEU A 561 1.18 13.81 36.18
C LEU A 561 2.53 14.46 36.48
N LEU A 562 3.35 14.65 35.44
CA LEU A 562 4.59 15.43 35.56
C LEU A 562 4.25 16.85 36.05
N ASP A 563 5.12 17.49 36.83
CA ASP A 563 4.83 18.82 37.39
C ASP A 563 4.54 19.85 36.30
N ASP A 564 5.31 19.84 35.21
CA ASP A 564 5.08 20.75 34.08
C ASP A 564 3.81 20.40 33.31
N CYS A 565 3.48 19.10 33.20
CA CYS A 565 2.21 18.64 32.63
C CYS A 565 1.02 19.14 33.45
N PHE A 566 1.12 19.07 34.78
CA PHE A 566 0.06 19.47 35.68
C PHE A 566 -0.14 20.99 35.70
N ARG A 567 0.96 21.77 35.68
CA ARG A 567 0.90 23.23 35.49
C ARG A 567 0.23 23.58 34.17
N ALA A 568 0.66 22.97 33.06
CA ALA A 568 0.07 23.19 31.74
C ALA A 568 -1.42 22.79 31.68
N LEU A 569 -1.84 21.77 32.44
CA LEU A 569 -3.24 21.38 32.57
C LEU A 569 -4.08 22.43 33.31
N ILE A 570 -3.58 22.95 34.42
CA ILE A 570 -4.26 24.02 35.14
C ILE A 570 -4.41 25.26 34.25
N ASP A 571 -3.34 25.66 33.56
CA ASP A 571 -3.37 26.80 32.64
C ASP A 571 -4.35 26.56 31.47
N TYR A 572 -4.36 25.36 30.89
CA TYR A 572 -5.29 24.97 29.84
C TYR A 572 -6.76 25.05 30.32
N LEU A 573 -7.05 24.48 31.49
CA LEU A 573 -8.40 24.47 32.06
C LEU A 573 -8.85 25.90 32.38
N ASN A 574 -8.00 26.72 32.99
CA ASN A 574 -8.31 28.13 33.29
C ASN A 574 -8.55 28.97 32.03
N ASN A 575 -7.80 28.73 30.95
CA ASN A 575 -8.00 29.44 29.69
C ASN A 575 -9.31 29.05 28.98
N LYS A 576 -9.84 27.85 29.24
CA LYS A 576 -11.14 27.40 28.71
C LYS A 576 -12.30 27.61 29.68
N ALA A 577 -12.02 27.85 30.95
CA ALA A 577 -13.02 28.11 31.95
C ALA A 577 -13.64 29.49 31.74
N GLY A 578 -14.96 29.58 31.89
CA GLY A 578 -15.66 30.86 31.87
C GLY A 578 -15.45 31.62 33.19
N GLN A 579 -16.19 31.22 34.22
CA GLN A 579 -16.13 31.83 35.56
C GLN A 579 -15.38 30.97 36.59
N GLU A 580 -15.09 29.71 36.27
CA GLU A 580 -14.40 28.78 37.16
C GLU A 580 -12.89 29.05 37.15
N GLN A 581 -12.23 28.82 38.29
CA GLN A 581 -10.78 28.92 38.39
C GLN A 581 -10.23 27.70 39.12
N PHE A 582 -9.25 27.06 38.50
CA PHE A 582 -8.58 25.85 38.97
C PHE A 582 -7.20 26.20 39.53
N VAL A 583 -6.85 25.60 40.67
CA VAL A 583 -5.56 25.82 41.33
C VAL A 583 -4.95 24.50 41.82
N ASP A 584 -3.62 24.45 41.87
CA ASP A 584 -2.88 23.31 42.43
C ASP A 584 -3.18 23.18 43.93
N VAL A 585 -3.66 22.01 44.36
CA VAL A 585 -3.91 21.68 45.78
C VAL A 585 -2.66 21.86 46.66
N ARG A 586 -1.47 21.78 46.08
CA ARG A 586 -0.18 21.97 46.76
C ARG A 586 0.17 23.45 46.97
N SER A 587 -0.58 24.37 46.38
CA SER A 587 -0.37 25.82 46.56
C SER A 587 -0.69 26.24 47.99
N MET A 588 0.19 27.02 48.62
CA MET A 588 0.00 27.50 50.00
C MET A 588 -1.16 28.51 50.15
N ARG A 589 -1.63 29.13 49.06
CA ARG A 589 -2.73 30.11 49.08
C ARG A 589 -4.04 29.45 48.62
N ARG A 590 -4.98 29.27 49.56
CA ARG A 590 -6.36 28.91 49.24
C ARG A 590 -7.12 30.16 48.82
N VAL A 591 -7.51 30.24 47.55
CA VAL A 591 -8.34 31.34 47.03
C VAL A 591 -9.82 30.92 47.10
N PRO A 592 -10.69 31.65 47.83
CA PRO A 592 -12.11 31.34 47.88
C PRO A 592 -12.74 31.34 46.49
N GLY A 593 -13.61 30.35 46.20
CA GLY A 593 -14.25 30.20 44.88
C GLY A 593 -13.44 29.44 43.84
N THR A 594 -12.25 28.94 44.17
CA THR A 594 -11.42 28.12 43.25
C THR A 594 -11.55 26.63 43.52
N GLN A 595 -11.46 25.83 42.45
CA GLN A 595 -11.43 24.37 42.54
C GLN A 595 -10.00 23.86 42.66
N GLN A 596 -9.73 23.07 43.71
CA GLN A 596 -8.41 22.48 43.95
C GLN A 596 -8.25 21.19 43.18
N LEU A 597 -7.20 21.13 42.36
CA LEU A 597 -6.86 19.98 41.55
C LEU A 597 -5.63 19.27 42.13
N ALA A 598 -5.64 17.94 42.08
CA ALA A 598 -4.49 17.10 42.42
C ALA A 598 -3.78 16.62 41.15
N ASN A 599 -2.47 16.40 41.20
CA ASN A 599 -1.69 15.91 40.06
C ASN A 599 -1.87 14.41 39.76
N ILE A 600 -3.07 13.86 40.01
CA ILE A 600 -3.39 12.45 39.84
C ILE A 600 -4.46 12.32 38.76
N GLY A 601 -4.09 11.69 37.65
CA GLY A 601 -5.00 11.30 36.56
C GLY A 601 -5.08 9.78 36.41
N LEU A 602 -5.68 9.33 35.30
CA LEU A 602 -5.71 7.92 34.90
C LEU A 602 -4.88 7.72 33.64
N LYS A 603 -3.88 6.82 33.65
CA LYS A 603 -3.03 6.53 32.48
C LYS A 603 -3.90 6.00 31.35
N CYS A 604 -3.84 6.65 30.19
CA CYS A 604 -4.42 6.13 28.96
C CYS A 604 -3.27 5.59 28.10
N PRO A 605 -3.17 4.27 27.84
CA PRO A 605 -2.00 3.68 27.16
C PRO A 605 -1.92 4.05 25.68
N ARG A 606 -3.06 4.33 25.05
CA ARG A 606 -3.17 4.74 23.66
C ARG A 606 -4.49 5.47 23.46
N ILE A 607 -4.54 6.35 22.47
CA ILE A 607 -5.80 6.87 21.91
C ILE A 607 -5.94 6.46 20.46
N PHE A 608 -7.17 6.44 19.96
CA PHE A 608 -7.46 6.11 18.59
C PHE A 608 -8.12 7.30 17.91
N CYS A 609 -7.41 7.92 16.95
CA CYS A 609 -7.90 9.07 16.20
C CYS A 609 -7.83 8.78 14.71
N GLY A 610 -8.95 8.97 14.00
CA GLY A 610 -9.00 8.84 12.55
C GLY A 610 -8.57 7.48 11.99
N GLY A 611 -8.63 6.40 12.77
CA GLY A 611 -8.20 5.08 12.33
C GLY A 611 -6.80 4.65 12.80
N VAL A 612 -6.07 5.51 13.52
CA VAL A 612 -4.68 5.27 13.97
C VAL A 612 -4.55 5.35 15.48
N SER A 613 -3.66 4.52 16.03
CA SER A 613 -3.30 4.59 17.45
C SER A 613 -2.16 5.58 17.68
N PHE A 614 -2.32 6.45 18.67
CA PHE A 614 -1.30 7.37 19.16
C PHE A 614 -0.90 6.98 20.57
N LEU A 615 0.40 7.00 20.85
CA LEU A 615 0.99 6.57 22.11
C LEU A 615 1.93 7.66 22.67
N SER A 616 2.24 7.59 23.95
CA SER A 616 3.30 8.43 24.54
C SER A 616 4.68 7.98 24.08
N ALA A 617 5.65 8.89 24.13
CA ALA A 617 7.04 8.62 23.77
C ALA A 617 7.69 7.53 24.63
N SER A 618 7.24 7.36 25.88
CA SER A 618 7.67 6.28 26.77
C SER A 618 7.20 4.91 26.29
N ASP A 619 6.02 4.85 25.67
CA ASP A 619 5.36 3.60 25.31
C ASP A 619 5.69 3.23 23.85
N SER A 620 5.77 4.21 22.95
CA SER A 620 6.30 4.04 21.59
C SER A 620 6.85 5.37 21.04
N PRO A 621 8.18 5.54 20.93
CA PRO A 621 8.77 6.76 20.37
C PRO A 621 8.27 7.09 18.97
N ARG A 622 8.04 6.09 18.12
CA ARG A 622 7.61 6.28 16.72
C ARG A 622 6.13 6.68 16.60
N ASP A 623 5.28 6.20 17.48
CA ASP A 623 3.83 6.47 17.46
C ASP A 623 3.46 7.72 18.28
N SER A 624 4.47 8.41 18.81
CA SER A 624 4.33 9.63 19.62
C SER A 624 4.56 10.94 18.85
N ASN A 625 5.10 10.88 17.63
CA ASN A 625 5.36 12.05 16.80
C ASN A 625 4.07 12.49 16.09
N ILE A 626 3.54 13.67 16.40
CA ILE A 626 2.24 14.14 15.90
C ILE A 626 2.26 15.55 15.33
N MET A 627 1.41 15.80 14.35
CA MET A 627 0.95 17.13 13.97
C MET A 627 -0.32 17.45 14.76
N PHE A 628 -0.41 18.64 15.34
CA PHE A 628 -1.56 19.06 16.14
C PHE A 628 -1.85 20.57 15.99
N ARG A 629 -3.07 20.98 16.34
CA ARG A 629 -3.44 22.40 16.46
C ARG A 629 -3.11 22.91 17.85
N SER A 630 -2.40 24.04 17.92
CA SER A 630 -2.20 24.76 19.17
C SER A 630 -3.22 25.89 19.28
N SER A 631 -3.64 26.23 20.49
CA SER A 631 -4.43 27.45 20.74
C SER A 631 -3.61 28.74 20.55
N THR A 632 -2.28 28.64 20.58
CA THR A 632 -1.36 29.78 20.47
C THR A 632 -0.96 30.12 19.03
N THR A 633 -1.12 29.19 18.08
CA THR A 633 -0.70 29.36 16.70
C THR A 633 -1.83 28.98 15.74
N SER A 634 -2.03 29.77 14.69
CA SER A 634 -3.01 29.43 13.65
C SER A 634 -2.59 28.25 12.78
N LEU A 635 -1.29 27.96 12.71
CA LEU A 635 -0.72 26.88 11.91
C LEU A 635 -0.52 25.60 12.73
N PRO A 636 -0.67 24.42 12.10
CA PRO A 636 -0.30 23.14 12.70
C PRO A 636 1.14 23.12 13.22
N CYS A 637 1.34 22.52 14.39
CA CYS A 637 2.65 22.35 14.99
C CYS A 637 3.04 20.86 15.03
N PRO A 638 4.29 20.51 14.72
CA PRO A 638 4.82 19.19 15.03
C PRO A 638 5.25 19.12 16.49
N GLY A 639 5.08 17.95 17.10
CA GLY A 639 5.58 17.70 18.44
C GLY A 639 5.53 16.23 18.82
N ARG A 640 5.83 15.97 20.09
CA ARG A 640 5.91 14.63 20.65
C ARG A 640 5.00 14.49 21.85
N VAL A 641 4.16 13.47 21.84
CA VAL A 641 3.30 13.12 22.99
C VAL A 641 4.17 12.58 24.12
N LEU A 642 4.15 13.22 25.27
CA LEU A 642 4.88 12.81 26.47
C LEU A 642 4.02 11.98 27.43
N GLN A 643 2.76 12.40 27.64
CA GLN A 643 1.80 11.66 28.47
C GLN A 643 0.40 11.72 27.85
N ILE A 644 -0.36 10.64 28.00
CA ILE A 644 -1.79 10.58 27.67
C ILE A 644 -2.52 10.13 28.94
N PHE A 645 -3.54 10.88 29.34
CA PHE A 645 -4.26 10.62 30.57
C PHE A 645 -5.70 11.08 30.49
N LYS A 646 -6.56 10.43 31.27
CA LYS A 646 -7.88 10.97 31.59
C LYS A 646 -7.81 11.76 32.88
N TYR A 647 -8.58 12.84 32.95
CA TYR A 647 -8.69 13.69 34.12
C TYR A 647 -10.15 14.07 34.35
N SER A 648 -10.57 14.02 35.61
CA SER A 648 -11.94 14.34 36.01
C SER A 648 -11.99 15.69 36.71
N ILE A 649 -12.77 16.61 36.18
CA ILE A 649 -13.08 17.90 36.78
C ILE A 649 -14.54 17.95 37.19
N TRP A 650 -14.89 18.76 38.18
CA TRP A 650 -16.30 18.95 38.54
C TRP A 650 -16.81 20.16 37.79
N ASN A 651 -17.93 20.02 37.08
CA ASN A 651 -18.55 21.16 36.40
C ASN A 651 -19.39 22.01 37.37
N ALA A 652 -19.83 23.20 36.93
CA ALA A 652 -20.73 24.09 37.66
C ALA A 652 -22.03 23.44 38.17
N GLN A 653 -22.44 22.29 37.60
CA GLN A 653 -23.62 21.51 38.02
C GLN A 653 -23.30 20.47 39.10
N GLY A 654 -22.06 20.41 39.58
CA GLY A 654 -21.62 19.44 40.58
C GLY A 654 -21.46 18.02 40.05
N LYS A 655 -21.35 17.82 38.73
CA LYS A 655 -21.13 16.51 38.10
C LYS A 655 -19.68 16.36 37.63
N PRO A 656 -19.01 15.24 37.92
CA PRO A 656 -17.68 14.98 37.37
C PRO A 656 -17.77 14.80 35.86
N THR A 657 -16.99 15.57 35.13
CA THR A 657 -16.76 15.45 33.69
C THR A 657 -15.37 14.89 33.49
N GLU A 658 -15.29 13.68 32.95
CA GLU A 658 -14.04 13.03 32.59
C GLU A 658 -13.68 13.39 31.14
N SER A 659 -12.43 13.80 30.91
CA SER A 659 -11.92 14.10 29.57
C SER A 659 -10.52 13.55 29.37
N THR A 660 -10.18 13.25 28.12
CA THR A 660 -8.85 12.75 27.74
C THR A 660 -7.98 13.93 27.32
N TYR A 661 -6.78 14.00 27.88
CA TYR A 661 -5.79 15.02 27.61
C TYR A 661 -4.45 14.39 27.19
N LEU A 662 -3.72 15.12 26.36
CA LEU A 662 -2.37 14.78 25.96
C LEU A 662 -1.44 15.92 26.35
N TYR A 663 -0.34 15.57 27.02
CA TYR A 663 0.78 16.48 27.23
C TYR A 663 1.76 16.31 26.09
N VAL A 664 1.91 17.36 25.28
CA VAL A 664 2.66 17.33 24.03
C VAL A 664 3.77 18.37 24.09
N ALA A 665 5.00 17.96 23.77
CA ALA A 665 6.13 18.86 23.64
C ALA A 665 6.25 19.30 22.17
N PRO A 666 6.05 20.59 21.84
CA PRO A 666 6.21 21.09 20.47
C PRO A 666 7.68 21.06 20.04
N LEU A 667 7.97 20.80 18.76
CA LEU A 667 9.32 20.98 18.20
C LEU A 667 9.61 22.47 17.98
N ALA A 668 10.85 22.88 18.24
CA ALA A 668 11.26 24.27 18.06
C ALA A 668 11.38 24.62 16.56
N PRO A 669 10.66 25.66 16.07
CA PRO A 669 10.77 26.10 14.69
C PRO A 669 12.14 26.71 14.42
N LEU A 670 12.59 26.65 13.16
CA LEU A 670 13.79 27.36 12.73
C LEU A 670 13.63 28.87 12.88
N SER A 671 14.74 29.55 13.19
CA SER A 671 14.77 31.02 13.11
C SER A 671 14.60 31.46 11.64
N PRO A 672 14.13 32.69 11.37
CA PRO A 672 14.04 33.21 10.01
C PRO A 672 15.39 33.20 9.25
N GLN A 673 16.51 33.29 9.98
CA GLN A 673 17.86 33.22 9.42
C GLN A 673 18.22 31.80 8.98
N ASP A 674 17.86 30.78 9.77
CA ASP A 674 18.16 29.38 9.43
C ASP A 674 17.16 28.81 8.43
N ALA A 675 15.91 29.30 8.42
CA ALA A 675 14.85 28.83 7.54
C ALA A 675 15.17 29.00 6.04
N VAL A 676 16.08 29.93 5.68
CA VAL A 676 16.54 30.10 4.28
C VAL A 676 17.39 28.92 3.79
N HIS A 677 17.95 28.13 4.71
CA HIS A 677 18.74 26.93 4.42
C HIS A 677 17.89 25.65 4.33
N ASP A 678 16.55 25.76 4.45
CA ASP A 678 15.62 24.63 4.34
C ASP A 678 15.15 24.43 2.88
N PRO A 679 15.71 23.45 2.14
CA PRO A 679 15.31 23.19 0.76
C PRO A 679 13.91 22.57 0.65
N TYR A 680 13.39 21.96 1.72
CA TYR A 680 12.11 21.24 1.70
C TYR A 680 10.93 22.21 1.58
N ARG A 681 11.05 23.43 2.14
CA ARG A 681 10.06 24.51 2.03
C ARG A 681 9.74 24.92 0.60
N SER A 682 10.62 24.63 -0.36
CA SER A 682 10.33 24.85 -1.79
C SER A 682 9.23 23.95 -2.34
N TYR A 683 8.94 22.82 -1.67
CA TYR A 683 7.97 21.82 -2.12
C TYR A 683 6.80 21.72 -1.13
N LYS A 684 5.99 22.78 -1.07
CA LYS A 684 4.89 23.00 -0.09
C LYS A 684 4.04 21.76 0.23
N TYR A 685 3.69 20.94 -0.76
CA TYR A 685 2.75 19.83 -0.58
C TYR A 685 3.41 18.50 -0.21
N ALA A 686 4.70 18.30 -0.46
CA ALA A 686 5.32 16.98 -0.39
C ALA A 686 6.74 16.99 0.21
N GLY A 687 7.35 18.16 0.41
CA GLY A 687 8.71 18.29 0.92
C GLY A 687 8.81 18.10 2.43
N GLY A 688 7.80 18.51 3.20
CA GLY A 688 7.93 18.65 4.65
C GLY A 688 8.75 19.90 5.02
N GLU A 689 9.20 19.97 6.27
CA GLU A 689 9.94 21.13 6.80
C GLU A 689 10.99 20.70 7.82
N ILE A 690 12.00 21.55 8.01
CA ILE A 690 13.04 21.38 9.04
C ILE A 690 12.67 22.15 10.31
N TYR A 691 12.95 21.51 11.44
CA TYR A 691 12.87 22.04 12.80
C TYR A 691 14.18 21.80 13.53
N TYR A 692 14.48 22.57 14.58
CA TYR A 692 15.58 22.21 15.46
C TYR A 692 15.21 20.93 16.22
N ASP A 693 16.19 20.04 16.45
CA ASP A 693 15.97 18.82 17.24
C ASP A 693 16.00 19.13 18.75
N ARG A 694 15.08 20.01 19.17
CA ARG A 694 14.83 20.37 20.56
C ARG A 694 13.35 20.68 20.73
N TYR A 695 12.83 20.37 21.91
CA TYR A 695 11.44 20.60 22.24
C TYR A 695 11.26 21.90 23.04
N GLN A 696 10.14 22.56 22.79
CA GLN A 696 9.64 23.68 23.59
C GLN A 696 8.90 23.15 24.84
N PRO A 697 8.61 24.02 25.83
CA PRO A 697 7.76 23.66 26.97
C PRO A 697 6.47 22.98 26.52
N GLY A 698 6.11 21.90 27.19
CA GLY A 698 4.95 21.10 26.79
C GLY A 698 3.63 21.83 27.02
N ILE A 699 2.65 21.52 26.19
CA ILE A 699 1.30 22.07 26.26
C ILE A 699 0.28 20.94 26.37
N ILE A 700 -0.92 21.28 26.82
CA ILE A 700 -2.05 20.35 26.84
C ILE A 700 -2.88 20.52 25.58
N VAL A 701 -3.15 19.39 24.94
CA VAL A 701 -4.08 19.28 23.80
C VAL A 701 -5.07 18.14 24.03
N THR A 702 -6.14 18.13 23.26
CA THR A 702 -7.16 17.09 23.28
C THR A 702 -7.07 16.19 22.04
N PRO A 703 -7.71 15.01 22.02
CA PRO A 703 -7.75 14.16 20.84
C PRO A 703 -8.29 14.85 19.57
N GLU A 704 -9.13 15.88 19.71
CA GLU A 704 -9.70 16.66 18.60
C GLU A 704 -8.68 17.61 17.94
N ASP A 705 -7.63 17.98 18.68
CA ASP A 705 -6.57 18.86 18.21
C ASP A 705 -5.52 18.10 17.37
N ILE A 706 -5.52 16.76 17.42
CA ILE A 706 -4.57 15.92 16.69
C ILE A 706 -4.96 15.85 15.21
N LEU A 707 -3.99 16.06 14.34
CA LEU A 707 -4.16 15.98 12.89
C LEU A 707 -3.69 14.64 12.35
N SER A 708 -2.46 14.25 12.69
CA SER A 708 -1.79 13.11 12.06
C SER A 708 -0.51 12.72 12.79
N HIS A 709 0.07 11.58 12.40
CA HIS A 709 1.50 11.36 12.59
C HIS A 709 2.34 12.14 11.57
N PHE A 710 3.64 12.27 11.88
CA PHE A 710 4.66 12.66 10.91
C PHE A 710 5.83 11.67 10.93
N ALA A 711 6.51 11.51 9.78
CA ALA A 711 7.80 10.84 9.69
C ALA A 711 8.87 11.80 10.22
N ARG A 712 9.69 11.29 11.15
CA ARG A 712 10.75 12.06 11.80
C ARG A 712 12.11 11.57 11.31
N THR A 713 12.90 12.45 10.69
CA THR A 713 14.25 12.10 10.21
C THR A 713 15.28 13.07 10.78
N PRO A 714 16.10 12.66 11.77
CA PRO A 714 17.24 13.46 12.21
C PRO A 714 18.20 13.73 11.07
N MET A 715 18.67 14.97 10.94
CA MET A 715 19.65 15.33 9.92
C MET A 715 20.48 16.55 10.29
N ILE A 716 21.64 16.67 9.64
CA ILE A 716 22.52 17.82 9.74
C ILE A 716 22.35 18.65 8.47
N MET A 717 21.94 19.90 8.62
CA MET A 717 21.68 20.80 7.50
C MET A 717 22.87 21.74 7.26
N PRO A 718 23.43 21.78 6.03
CA PRO A 718 24.46 22.76 5.70
C PRO A 718 23.96 24.19 5.93
N GLY A 719 24.68 24.97 6.74
CA GLY A 719 24.32 26.35 7.08
C GLY A 719 23.60 26.51 8.42
N ILE A 720 23.11 25.42 9.04
CA ILE A 720 22.47 25.45 10.36
C ILE A 720 23.40 24.82 11.38
N GLN A 721 23.77 25.58 12.43
CA GLN A 721 24.75 25.12 13.43
C GLN A 721 24.18 24.09 14.42
N HIS A 722 22.86 24.04 14.55
CA HIS A 722 22.18 23.18 15.52
C HIS A 722 21.71 21.86 14.88
N PRO A 723 21.66 20.75 15.64
CA PRO A 723 21.00 19.53 15.20
C PRO A 723 19.57 19.80 14.73
N CYS A 724 19.21 19.21 13.60
CA CYS A 724 17.92 19.42 12.95
C CYS A 724 17.15 18.11 12.82
N VAL A 725 15.85 18.26 12.64
CA VAL A 725 14.95 17.15 12.33
C VAL A 725 14.04 17.56 11.20
N HIS A 726 13.93 16.68 10.22
CA HIS A 726 12.93 16.78 9.16
C HIS A 726 11.62 16.18 9.62
N VAL A 727 10.55 16.92 9.32
CA VAL A 727 9.17 16.58 9.65
C VAL A 727 8.41 16.48 8.35
N LEU A 728 7.97 15.26 8.00
CA LEU A 728 7.06 15.02 6.88
C LEU A 728 5.72 14.50 7.39
N THR A 729 4.66 15.28 7.19
CA THR A 729 3.29 14.89 7.55
C THR A 729 2.82 13.69 6.73
N LEU A 730 2.35 12.62 7.38
CA LEU A 730 2.01 11.35 6.72
C LEU A 730 0.52 11.16 6.43
N ASP A 731 -0.36 11.73 7.26
CA ASP A 731 -1.80 11.71 7.04
C ASP A 731 -2.32 13.13 6.91
N LYS A 732 -2.94 13.43 5.78
CA LYS A 732 -3.50 14.76 5.60
C LYS A 732 -4.97 14.74 5.96
N VAL A 733 -5.21 14.82 7.27
CA VAL A 733 -6.48 15.31 7.80
C VAL A 733 -6.37 16.83 7.89
N ARG A 734 -7.08 17.49 6.96
CA ARG A 734 -7.34 18.94 6.79
C ARG A 734 -6.25 19.77 6.10
#